data_AF-A0A1R4EIV2-F1
#
_entry.id   AF-A0A1R4EIV2-F1
#
_cell.length_a   1.000
_cell.length_b   1.000
_cell.length_c   1.000
_cell.angle_alpha   90.00
_cell.angle_beta   90.00
_cell.angle_gamma   90.00
#
_symmetry.space_group_name_H-M   'P 1'
#
loop_
_entity.id
_entity.type
_entity.pdbx_description
1 polymer ?
#
loop_
_entity_poly.entity_id
_entity_poly.type
_entity_poly.pdbx_seq_one_letter_code
_entity_poly.pdbx_strand_id
1 'polypeptide(L)'
;MKSNNLEKLLTENFQQFISHWENTNRQGELDNTLIISVSDGYERAKVITPTINKGDMIEKDGQRILEMLLSKLKWATSQFDDPLKWLRIEWVSTEKEFTWKDFNQELRRYKRNYFRSGIAFEGKKKPWCLLTEMELNANACLYAGNDVSYAKANLKNLNKYIKSRHSSNNLPSFDDEMTLIVFNTEGVFLDASTGEFIEIESKPRNKGRRIMLPLNSDSIQPIISQSACYLANQVQPTGKYVYGYFPCFNRTINTYNALRHASSTYALIEGYEACKKFNILSVQQLEEMLSQIDNALDYTANTLIRTYGYKSYVVDTGDEIKLGANAVAILAFVKYIQVFPNNDKTERYLSIANKLALGILDMQQDDGSFVHVLHSKDLTLKQKNRIIYYDGEAAFALMRLYGLTKDERWLNCVEKAFDYFIEAKHYRAHDHWLSYCSNELVLYKPERKYFQFAVDNIKGYTDFIKNRITTFPTLLELSMAFHKMLLKLDDYPEYHDVLEGFDVHDFYQALHARANYLLNGFFFPEVAMFFKAPNTILHGFFIRHHSFRVRIDDVEHYLSGLIAYAELLEEGQYPSALQSSIGSESVKSLKQAQIIDRVNIGMLRTGSKPGYRALAMAYIGQHNGIEIYFFGIDDVNVETKKINAKKLVDNRWVDEIIDYPVIIDNDVALSLRNKAIFDHLAKNSYLTTQVFGGKLKTLKLLSDNNIFSECLIPQVVIKSKHDFISFIHKYNSSVLKPIRGSQGNNIYFITIKDSSLYVNHEGNTKEVINLDKFYDDVIKGRNFLIQKYITSTTIQGSPFDIRVHVQRNADNKWQNTKTYIRVGTGERLTANISTGGAIANAVPFIKNTYGEKSKKVLNKINEIAKKLPDLFQQFYTKEIDALGIDLGVDKEGNVWIFEINSFPGTKFFYLEEAIIRIGYLKYLYNREAKRE
;
A
#
# COMPACT_ATOMS: atom_id res chain seq x y z
N MET A 1 -28.04 -23.43 15.71
CA MET A 1 -26.76 -23.74 15.03
C MET A 1 -26.31 -22.66 14.04
N LYS A 2 -26.73 -21.38 14.17
CA LYS A 2 -26.52 -20.35 13.12
C LYS A 2 -25.24 -19.49 13.26
N SER A 3 -24.36 -19.72 14.27
CA SER A 3 -23.21 -18.83 14.58
C SER A 3 -21.85 -19.52 14.74
N ASN A 4 -21.79 -20.85 14.67
CA ASN A 4 -20.60 -21.59 15.12
C ASN A 4 -19.32 -21.31 14.29
N ASN A 5 -19.43 -20.92 13.01
CA ASN A 5 -18.25 -20.75 12.15
C ASN A 5 -17.52 -19.42 12.38
N LEU A 6 -18.22 -18.29 12.54
CA LEU A 6 -17.57 -17.00 12.85
C LEU A 6 -17.00 -16.98 14.26
N GLU A 7 -17.71 -17.55 15.23
CA GLU A 7 -17.21 -17.67 16.61
C GLU A 7 -15.92 -18.49 16.65
N LYS A 8 -15.90 -19.62 15.93
CA LYS A 8 -14.71 -20.45 15.77
C LYS A 8 -13.57 -19.68 15.11
N LEU A 9 -13.83 -19.08 13.95
CA LEU A 9 -12.82 -18.35 13.18
C LEU A 9 -12.25 -17.15 13.96
N LEU A 10 -13.10 -16.44 14.70
CA LEU A 10 -12.67 -15.37 15.59
C LEU A 10 -11.75 -15.92 16.69
N THR A 11 -12.15 -17.01 17.35
CA THR A 11 -11.37 -17.62 18.45
C THR A 11 -10.00 -18.09 17.96
N GLU A 12 -9.95 -18.77 16.82
CA GLU A 12 -8.72 -19.31 16.23
C GLU A 12 -7.73 -18.20 15.82
N ASN A 13 -8.24 -17.05 15.36
CA ASN A 13 -7.43 -15.93 14.88
C ASN A 13 -7.34 -14.76 15.87
N PHE A 14 -7.84 -14.92 17.09
CA PHE A 14 -7.96 -13.81 18.05
C PHE A 14 -6.59 -13.22 18.42
N GLN A 15 -5.59 -14.07 18.60
CA GLN A 15 -4.22 -13.62 18.92
C GLN A 15 -3.59 -12.80 17.79
N GLN A 16 -3.91 -13.13 16.54
CA GLN A 16 -3.49 -12.31 15.41
C GLN A 16 -4.14 -10.93 15.47
N PHE A 17 -5.45 -10.86 15.76
CA PHE A 17 -6.14 -9.58 15.99
C PHE A 17 -5.49 -8.76 17.13
N ILE A 18 -5.20 -9.37 18.27
CA ILE A 18 -4.52 -8.69 19.40
C ILE A 18 -3.18 -8.12 18.96
N SER A 19 -2.36 -8.92 18.26
CA SER A 19 -1.05 -8.47 17.80
C SER A 19 -1.15 -7.27 16.84
N HIS A 20 -2.10 -7.26 15.91
CA HIS A 20 -2.30 -6.11 15.01
C HIS A 20 -2.74 -4.87 15.80
N TRP A 21 -3.69 -5.06 16.73
CA TRP A 21 -4.17 -3.99 17.59
C TRP A 21 -3.02 -3.38 18.41
N GLU A 22 -2.18 -4.20 19.06
CA GLU A 22 -1.05 -3.73 19.90
C GLU A 22 -0.01 -2.91 19.13
N ASN A 23 0.20 -3.23 17.85
CA ASN A 23 1.16 -2.53 17.00
C ASN A 23 0.68 -1.16 16.52
N THR A 24 -0.60 -0.81 16.70
CA THR A 24 -1.13 0.50 16.32
C THR A 24 -0.90 1.52 17.44
N ASN A 25 -0.08 2.55 17.17
CA ASN A 25 0.13 3.67 18.09
C ASN A 25 -1.15 4.53 18.18
N ARG A 26 -1.77 4.56 19.36
CA ARG A 26 -3.07 5.21 19.59
C ARG A 26 -3.00 6.21 20.73
N GLN A 27 -3.36 7.45 20.41
CA GLN A 27 -3.49 8.54 21.37
C GLN A 27 -4.68 9.38 20.93
N GLY A 28 -5.71 9.44 21.78
CA GLY A 28 -6.95 10.08 21.38
C GLY A 28 -8.16 9.81 22.25
N GLU A 29 -9.20 10.62 22.04
CA GLU A 29 -10.51 10.52 22.68
C GLU A 29 -11.23 9.20 22.28
N LEU A 30 -10.96 8.68 21.09
CA LEU A 30 -11.61 7.46 20.57
C LEU A 30 -10.79 6.18 20.79
N ASP A 31 -9.61 6.26 21.41
CA ASP A 31 -8.65 5.15 21.57
C ASP A 31 -9.22 3.87 22.19
N ASN A 32 -10.22 4.01 23.05
CA ASN A 32 -10.86 2.91 23.77
C ASN A 32 -12.06 2.34 22.99
N THR A 33 -12.23 2.69 21.72
CA THR A 33 -13.38 2.28 20.90
C THR A 33 -12.99 1.19 19.92
N LEU A 34 -13.67 0.05 20.01
CA LEU A 34 -13.71 -0.93 18.92
C LEU A 34 -14.96 -0.70 18.08
N ILE A 35 -14.89 -1.06 16.82
CA ILE A 35 -16.01 -1.01 15.88
C ILE A 35 -16.19 -2.42 15.32
N ILE A 36 -17.37 -3.00 15.53
CA ILE A 36 -17.71 -4.37 15.13
C ILE A 36 -18.86 -4.27 14.13
N SER A 37 -18.61 -4.65 12.88
CA SER A 37 -19.62 -4.69 11.83
C SER A 37 -19.91 -6.13 11.45
N VAL A 38 -21.18 -6.52 11.42
CA VAL A 38 -21.61 -7.91 11.21
C VAL A 38 -22.76 -7.98 10.24
N SER A 39 -22.74 -8.95 9.32
CA SER A 39 -23.77 -9.16 8.29
C SER A 39 -23.94 -10.65 7.98
N ASP A 40 -25.15 -11.03 7.59
CA ASP A 40 -25.52 -12.33 7.02
C ASP A 40 -25.32 -12.39 5.49
N GLY A 41 -24.86 -11.29 4.89
CA GLY A 41 -24.66 -11.12 3.45
C GLY A 41 -25.91 -10.77 2.65
N TYR A 42 -27.10 -10.73 3.26
CA TYR A 42 -28.36 -10.33 2.62
C TYR A 42 -28.84 -8.98 3.14
N GLU A 43 -28.63 -8.72 4.43
CA GLU A 43 -28.94 -7.45 5.06
C GLU A 43 -27.69 -6.63 5.37
N ARG A 44 -27.87 -5.31 5.35
CA ARG A 44 -26.84 -4.35 5.75
C ARG A 44 -26.26 -4.69 7.11
N ALA A 45 -24.94 -4.57 7.21
CA ALA A 45 -24.21 -4.77 8.44
C ALA A 45 -24.78 -3.95 9.61
N LYS A 46 -24.97 -4.61 10.75
CA LYS A 46 -25.18 -3.94 12.03
C LYS A 46 -23.81 -3.58 12.59
N VAL A 47 -23.66 -2.33 13.03
CA VAL A 47 -22.40 -1.82 13.57
C VAL A 47 -22.57 -1.59 15.07
N ILE A 48 -21.63 -2.09 15.86
CA ILE A 48 -21.59 -2.01 17.32
C ILE A 48 -20.27 -1.35 17.71
N THR A 49 -20.31 -0.44 18.68
CA THR A 49 -19.13 0.31 19.12
C THR A 49 -18.91 0.16 20.62
N PRO A 50 -18.40 -1.00 21.10
CA PRO A 50 -18.10 -1.15 22.51
C PRO A 50 -16.89 -0.31 22.91
N THR A 51 -16.98 0.26 24.12
CA THR A 51 -15.83 0.83 24.80
C THR A 51 -15.08 -0.29 25.52
N ILE A 52 -13.78 -0.36 25.31
CA ILE A 52 -12.88 -1.35 25.89
C ILE A 52 -11.88 -0.69 26.83
N ASN A 53 -11.47 -1.41 27.87
CA ASN A 53 -10.34 -0.98 28.69
C ASN A 53 -9.05 -1.48 28.03
N LYS A 54 -8.07 -0.59 27.81
CA LYS A 54 -6.74 -0.98 27.29
C LYS A 54 -6.09 -2.07 28.15
N GLY A 55 -6.33 -2.07 29.46
CA GLY A 55 -5.86 -3.13 30.36
C GLY A 55 -6.43 -4.50 30.04
N ASP A 56 -7.71 -4.58 29.62
CA ASP A 56 -8.38 -5.86 29.31
C ASP A 56 -7.89 -6.49 27.99
N MET A 57 -7.32 -5.68 27.08
CA MET A 57 -6.68 -6.17 25.86
C MET A 57 -5.34 -6.86 26.14
N ILE A 58 -4.66 -6.46 27.21
CA ILE A 58 -3.30 -6.93 27.57
C ILE A 58 -3.37 -8.00 28.68
N GLU A 59 -4.34 -7.89 29.59
CA GLU A 59 -4.53 -8.85 30.68
C GLU A 59 -5.02 -10.20 30.14
N LYS A 60 -4.33 -11.29 30.49
CA LYS A 60 -4.66 -12.67 30.07
C LYS A 60 -4.84 -12.80 28.55
N ASP A 61 -3.92 -12.22 27.77
CA ASP A 61 -3.89 -12.28 26.30
C ASP A 61 -5.23 -11.88 25.63
N GLY A 62 -5.91 -10.89 26.22
CA GLY A 62 -7.15 -10.32 25.67
C GLY A 62 -8.41 -11.16 25.93
N GLN A 63 -8.39 -12.16 26.80
CA GLN A 63 -9.50 -13.10 27.01
C GLN A 63 -10.86 -12.42 27.28
N ARG A 64 -10.89 -11.34 28.10
CA ARG A 64 -12.12 -10.57 28.37
C ARG A 64 -12.70 -9.94 27.11
N ILE A 65 -11.83 -9.52 26.20
CA ILE A 65 -12.21 -8.89 24.93
C ILE A 65 -12.76 -9.95 23.99
N LEU A 66 -12.15 -11.13 23.92
CA LEU A 66 -12.70 -12.26 23.18
C LEU A 66 -14.10 -12.62 23.68
N GLU A 67 -14.29 -12.75 24.99
CA GLU A 67 -15.61 -13.02 25.61
C GLU A 67 -16.64 -11.94 25.25
N MET A 68 -16.24 -10.67 25.29
CA MET A 68 -17.07 -9.56 24.85
C MET A 68 -17.44 -9.67 23.37
N LEU A 69 -16.47 -9.93 22.48
CA LEU A 69 -16.72 -10.06 21.04
C LEU A 69 -17.66 -11.23 20.75
N LEU A 70 -17.45 -12.39 21.36
CA LEU A 70 -18.33 -13.56 21.24
C LEU A 70 -19.75 -13.25 21.76
N SER A 71 -19.87 -12.53 22.87
CA SER A 71 -21.16 -12.06 23.37
C SER A 71 -21.87 -11.13 22.37
N LYS A 72 -21.13 -10.19 21.75
CA LYS A 72 -21.68 -9.30 20.72
C LYS A 72 -22.07 -10.04 19.44
N LEU A 73 -21.31 -11.06 19.03
CA LEU A 73 -21.67 -11.93 17.91
C LEU A 73 -22.97 -12.68 18.19
N LYS A 74 -23.10 -13.28 19.38
CA LYS A 74 -24.32 -13.97 19.79
C LYS A 74 -25.54 -13.05 19.83
N TRP A 75 -25.37 -11.81 20.30
CA TRP A 75 -26.40 -10.79 20.20
C TRP A 75 -26.75 -10.50 18.74
N ALA A 76 -25.75 -10.29 17.89
CA ALA A 76 -25.95 -9.98 16.47
C ALA A 76 -26.69 -11.10 15.73
N THR A 77 -26.46 -12.38 16.07
CA THR A 77 -27.22 -13.50 15.49
C THR A 77 -28.73 -13.35 15.67
N SER A 78 -29.19 -12.73 16.76
CA SER A 78 -30.62 -12.47 16.99
C SER A 78 -31.20 -11.33 16.15
N GLN A 79 -30.35 -10.60 15.42
CA GLN A 79 -30.73 -9.41 14.64
C GLN A 79 -30.88 -9.69 13.14
N PHE A 80 -30.63 -10.94 12.71
CA PHE A 80 -30.68 -11.38 11.33
C PHE A 80 -31.47 -12.69 11.22
N ASP A 81 -32.20 -12.85 10.11
CA ASP A 81 -32.95 -14.07 9.84
C ASP A 81 -32.01 -15.21 9.37
N ASP A 82 -30.93 -14.86 8.66
CA ASP A 82 -29.93 -15.79 8.14
C ASP A 82 -28.69 -15.92 9.05
N PRO A 83 -27.93 -17.03 8.94
CA PRO A 83 -26.66 -17.19 9.63
C PRO A 83 -25.68 -16.05 9.29
N LEU A 84 -24.95 -15.57 10.30
CA LEU A 84 -23.92 -14.55 10.10
C LEU A 84 -22.82 -15.10 9.18
N LYS A 85 -22.47 -14.33 8.14
CA LYS A 85 -21.41 -14.67 7.17
C LYS A 85 -20.15 -13.86 7.39
N TRP A 86 -20.29 -12.60 7.77
CA TRP A 86 -19.20 -11.65 7.74
C TRP A 86 -19.07 -10.88 9.05
N LEU A 87 -17.83 -10.76 9.51
CA LEU A 87 -17.45 -9.97 10.67
C LEU A 87 -16.28 -9.07 10.30
N ARG A 88 -16.41 -7.77 10.53
CA ARG A 88 -15.34 -6.79 10.41
C ARG A 88 -15.09 -6.15 11.77
N ILE A 89 -13.86 -6.23 12.26
CA ILE A 89 -13.45 -5.62 13.52
C ILE A 89 -12.45 -4.51 13.19
N GLU A 90 -12.74 -3.30 13.61
CA GLU A 90 -11.90 -2.12 13.37
C GLU A 90 -11.59 -1.40 14.69
N TRP A 91 -10.46 -0.71 14.70
CA TRP A 91 -10.05 0.19 15.76
C TRP A 91 -9.54 1.51 15.18
N VAL A 92 -9.66 2.58 15.94
CA VAL A 92 -9.19 3.90 15.52
C VAL A 92 -7.66 3.91 15.51
N SER A 93 -7.06 4.37 14.40
CA SER A 93 -5.60 4.47 14.23
C SER A 93 -5.09 5.91 14.28
N THR A 94 -5.88 6.86 13.79
CA THR A 94 -5.57 8.30 13.85
C THR A 94 -6.84 9.09 14.02
N GLU A 95 -6.74 10.21 14.72
CA GLU A 95 -7.84 11.15 14.91
C GLU A 95 -7.40 12.60 14.78
N LYS A 96 -8.33 13.46 14.37
CA LYS A 96 -8.15 14.90 14.27
C LYS A 96 -9.47 15.60 14.57
N GLU A 97 -9.43 16.56 15.49
CA GLU A 97 -10.58 17.38 15.86
C GLU A 97 -10.83 18.50 14.84
N PHE A 98 -12.10 18.83 14.64
CA PHE A 98 -12.60 19.91 13.81
C PHE A 98 -13.83 20.55 14.47
N THR A 99 -14.11 21.81 14.13
CA THR A 99 -15.47 22.37 14.22
C THR A 99 -16.29 21.94 13.01
N TRP A 100 -17.62 21.91 13.13
CA TRP A 100 -18.51 21.61 12.01
C TRP A 100 -18.31 22.55 10.83
N LYS A 101 -18.09 23.83 11.10
CA LYS A 101 -17.80 24.86 10.09
C LYS A 101 -16.53 24.54 9.30
N ASP A 102 -15.41 24.30 10.00
CA ASP A 102 -14.12 24.02 9.36
C ASP A 102 -14.16 22.70 8.59
N PHE A 103 -14.83 21.69 9.15
CA PHE A 103 -15.02 20.41 8.49
C PHE A 103 -15.80 20.53 7.17
N ASN A 104 -16.87 21.35 7.13
CA ASN A 104 -17.61 21.58 5.88
C ASN A 104 -16.79 22.33 4.82
N GLN A 105 -15.83 23.15 5.23
CA GLN A 105 -14.87 23.76 4.31
C GLN A 105 -13.87 22.70 3.80
N GLU A 106 -13.35 21.85 4.68
CA GLU A 106 -12.42 20.78 4.35
C GLU A 106 -13.02 19.76 3.38
N LEU A 107 -14.29 19.36 3.57
CA LEU A 107 -14.99 18.42 2.69
C LEU A 107 -14.99 18.84 1.21
N ARG A 108 -14.96 20.14 0.91
CA ARG A 108 -14.95 20.67 -0.47
C ARG A 108 -13.70 20.29 -1.26
N ARG A 109 -12.61 19.94 -0.57
CA ARG A 109 -11.35 19.49 -1.18
C ARG A 109 -11.45 18.07 -1.75
N TYR A 110 -12.47 17.32 -1.34
CA TYR A 110 -12.63 15.93 -1.74
C TYR A 110 -13.69 15.81 -2.84
N LYS A 111 -13.38 15.01 -3.87
CA LYS A 111 -14.38 14.58 -4.84
C LYS A 111 -15.51 13.85 -4.12
N ARG A 112 -16.73 13.94 -4.65
CA ARG A 112 -17.90 13.19 -4.16
C ARG A 112 -17.56 11.72 -3.90
N ASN A 113 -17.84 11.24 -2.69
CA ASN A 113 -17.56 9.87 -2.19
C ASN A 113 -16.08 9.47 -2.10
N TYR A 114 -15.16 10.45 -2.12
CA TYR A 114 -13.72 10.26 -1.90
C TYR A 114 -13.22 10.83 -0.56
N PHE A 115 -14.12 11.22 0.35
CA PHE A 115 -13.73 11.44 1.73
C PHE A 115 -13.51 10.08 2.40
N ARG A 116 -12.24 9.69 2.58
CA ARG A 116 -11.81 8.34 3.00
C ARG A 116 -11.59 8.24 4.52
N SER A 117 -12.49 8.78 5.33
CA SER A 117 -12.37 8.78 6.81
C SER A 117 -13.73 8.62 7.49
N GLY A 118 -13.72 8.12 8.72
CA GLY A 118 -14.88 8.12 9.61
C GLY A 118 -15.05 9.46 10.31
N ILE A 119 -16.24 9.70 10.86
CA ILE A 119 -16.59 10.92 11.58
C ILE A 119 -17.30 10.54 12.88
N ALA A 120 -16.81 11.05 14.00
CA ALA A 120 -17.47 10.99 15.30
C ALA A 120 -18.01 12.38 15.63
N PHE A 121 -19.33 12.49 15.68
CA PHE A 121 -20.01 13.75 15.96
C PHE A 121 -20.26 13.91 17.46
N GLU A 122 -20.04 15.12 17.98
CA GLU A 122 -20.42 15.44 19.35
C GLU A 122 -21.94 15.40 19.48
N GLY A 123 -22.43 14.40 20.23
CA GLY A 123 -23.84 14.25 20.55
C GLY A 123 -24.20 14.97 21.84
N LYS A 124 -25.48 14.91 22.24
CA LYS A 124 -25.96 15.45 23.52
C LYS A 124 -25.38 14.72 24.74
N LYS A 125 -24.90 13.50 24.56
CA LYS A 125 -24.32 12.61 25.58
C LYS A 125 -23.16 11.82 24.98
N LYS A 126 -22.26 11.34 25.85
CA LYS A 126 -21.25 10.35 25.47
C LYS A 126 -21.88 8.95 25.38
N PRO A 127 -21.29 8.01 24.60
CA PRO A 127 -20.15 8.21 23.70
C PRO A 127 -20.52 9.03 22.44
N TRP A 128 -19.50 9.50 21.71
CA TRP A 128 -19.68 10.24 20.45
C TRP A 128 -20.50 9.43 19.43
N CYS A 129 -21.24 10.13 18.57
CA CYS A 129 -21.97 9.50 17.46
C CYS A 129 -20.99 9.15 16.34
N LEU A 130 -20.29 8.02 16.48
CA LEU A 130 -19.28 7.55 15.54
C LEU A 130 -19.87 6.83 14.33
N LEU A 131 -19.47 7.24 13.12
CA LEU A 131 -19.79 6.58 11.85
C LEU A 131 -18.50 6.35 11.05
N THR A 132 -18.27 5.11 10.59
CA THR A 132 -17.14 4.75 9.71
C THR A 132 -17.28 5.33 8.30
N GLU A 133 -16.19 5.29 7.51
CA GLU A 133 -16.21 5.66 6.09
C GLU A 133 -17.31 4.89 5.33
N MET A 134 -17.43 3.58 5.56
CA MET A 134 -18.39 2.75 4.84
C MET A 134 -19.82 3.01 5.28
N GLU A 135 -20.07 3.26 6.56
CA GLU A 135 -21.37 3.71 7.05
C GLU A 135 -21.80 5.03 6.41
N LEU A 136 -20.90 6.00 6.32
CA LEU A 136 -21.16 7.31 5.68
C LEU A 136 -21.50 7.16 4.20
N ASN A 137 -20.75 6.34 3.46
CA ASN A 137 -20.97 6.11 2.04
C ASN A 137 -22.26 5.32 1.78
N ALA A 138 -22.47 4.21 2.47
CA ALA A 138 -23.61 3.33 2.23
C ALA A 138 -24.96 3.94 2.64
N ASN A 139 -24.94 4.98 3.48
CA ASN A 139 -26.12 5.78 3.83
C ASN A 139 -26.21 7.11 3.06
N ALA A 140 -25.29 7.37 2.12
CA ALA A 140 -25.23 8.60 1.36
C ALA A 140 -25.20 9.86 2.27
N CYS A 141 -24.47 9.78 3.39
CA CYS A 141 -24.37 10.84 4.39
C CYS A 141 -23.57 12.06 3.91
N LEU A 142 -22.64 11.87 2.96
CA LEU A 142 -21.80 12.93 2.38
C LEU A 142 -22.10 13.17 0.89
N TYR A 143 -23.35 12.92 0.48
CA TYR A 143 -23.81 13.02 -0.89
C TYR A 143 -24.94 14.05 -1.04
N ALA A 144 -24.69 15.10 -1.83
CA ALA A 144 -25.62 16.21 -2.05
C ALA A 144 -26.26 16.22 -3.46
N GLY A 145 -26.28 15.08 -4.15
CA GLY A 145 -26.87 14.96 -5.50
C GLY A 145 -25.83 14.80 -6.60
N ASN A 146 -26.31 14.52 -7.82
CA ASN A 146 -25.46 14.25 -8.98
C ASN A 146 -24.80 15.51 -9.55
N ASP A 147 -25.38 16.69 -9.31
CA ASP A 147 -24.87 17.97 -9.81
C ASP A 147 -23.75 18.56 -8.92
N VAL A 148 -23.53 17.98 -7.74
CA VAL A 148 -22.45 18.37 -6.83
C VAL A 148 -21.26 17.43 -7.01
N SER A 149 -20.13 17.95 -7.50
CA SER A 149 -18.94 17.16 -7.84
C SER A 149 -18.04 16.83 -6.64
N TYR A 150 -18.23 17.52 -5.50
CA TYR A 150 -17.43 17.37 -4.28
C TYR A 150 -18.24 16.74 -3.13
N ALA A 151 -17.57 16.29 -2.07
CA ALA A 151 -18.20 15.70 -0.90
C ALA A 151 -18.93 16.78 -0.08
N LYS A 152 -20.18 16.52 0.31
CA LYS A 152 -20.98 17.49 1.07
C LYS A 152 -21.95 16.79 2.00
N ALA A 153 -21.99 17.24 3.25
CA ALA A 153 -22.89 16.70 4.25
C ALA A 153 -24.36 16.75 3.81
N ASN A 154 -25.04 15.62 3.94
CA ASN A 154 -26.47 15.49 3.74
C ASN A 154 -27.13 15.32 5.11
N LEU A 155 -27.56 16.45 5.70
CA LEU A 155 -28.11 16.48 7.05
C LEU A 155 -29.34 15.58 7.22
N LYS A 156 -30.16 15.39 6.18
CA LYS A 156 -31.31 14.49 6.23
C LYS A 156 -30.85 13.04 6.42
N ASN A 157 -29.87 12.60 5.64
CA ASN A 157 -29.34 11.23 5.73
C ASN A 157 -28.52 11.01 7.00
N LEU A 158 -27.69 11.98 7.40
CA LEU A 158 -26.95 11.95 8.67
C LEU A 158 -27.90 11.81 9.86
N ASN A 159 -28.90 12.68 9.97
CA ASN A 159 -29.89 12.61 11.05
C ASN A 159 -30.65 11.27 11.05
N LYS A 160 -31.08 10.79 9.87
CA LYS A 160 -31.78 9.51 9.76
C LYS A 160 -30.91 8.35 10.25
N TYR A 161 -29.64 8.31 9.83
CA TYR A 161 -28.77 7.20 10.17
C TYR A 161 -28.29 7.26 11.62
N ILE A 162 -27.91 8.44 12.13
CA ILE A 162 -27.51 8.61 13.55
C ILE A 162 -28.66 8.23 14.48
N LYS A 163 -29.92 8.62 14.20
CA LYS A 163 -31.08 8.18 14.97
C LYS A 163 -31.18 6.65 15.04
N SER A 164 -30.98 5.98 13.91
CA SER A 164 -31.03 4.52 13.82
C SER A 164 -29.84 3.83 14.50
N ARG A 165 -28.66 4.45 14.50
CA ARG A 165 -27.39 3.85 14.94
C ARG A 165 -27.03 4.13 16.40
N HIS A 166 -27.41 5.31 16.91
CA HIS A 166 -26.99 5.85 18.22
C HIS A 166 -28.15 6.38 19.09
N SER A 167 -29.40 6.23 18.65
CA SER A 167 -30.63 6.77 19.27
C SER A 167 -30.95 8.24 18.93
N SER A 168 -32.25 8.56 18.89
CA SER A 168 -32.76 9.92 18.67
C SER A 168 -32.42 10.90 19.81
N ASN A 169 -32.13 10.39 21.00
CA ASN A 169 -31.80 11.22 22.16
C ASN A 169 -30.35 11.74 22.17
N ASN A 170 -29.50 11.28 21.25
CA ASN A 170 -28.08 11.67 21.17
C ASN A 170 -27.71 12.42 19.89
N LEU A 171 -28.66 13.10 19.23
CA LEU A 171 -28.40 13.77 17.96
C LEU A 171 -27.44 14.96 18.09
N PRO A 172 -26.44 15.10 17.19
CA PRO A 172 -25.61 16.29 17.09
C PRO A 172 -26.42 17.53 16.71
N SER A 173 -25.96 18.71 17.13
CA SER A 173 -26.60 19.99 16.80
C SER A 173 -26.34 20.42 15.36
N PHE A 174 -25.15 20.11 14.82
CA PHE A 174 -24.65 20.61 13.53
C PHE A 174 -24.62 22.15 13.44
N ASP A 175 -24.51 22.84 14.59
CA ASP A 175 -24.14 24.25 14.60
C ASP A 175 -22.66 24.42 14.25
N ASP A 176 -22.26 25.64 13.88
CA ASP A 176 -20.91 25.92 13.36
C ASP A 176 -19.79 25.55 14.34
N GLU A 177 -20.05 25.67 15.64
CA GLU A 177 -19.07 25.46 16.72
C GLU A 177 -19.04 24.01 17.24
N MET A 178 -20.02 23.18 16.85
CA MET A 178 -20.10 21.77 17.22
C MET A 178 -18.80 21.06 16.88
N THR A 179 -18.19 20.42 17.87
CA THR A 179 -16.95 19.67 17.66
C THR A 179 -17.24 18.31 17.01
N LEU A 180 -16.29 17.84 16.22
CA LEU A 180 -16.29 16.51 15.63
C LEU A 180 -14.86 16.00 15.50
N ILE A 181 -14.73 14.68 15.53
CA ILE A 181 -13.47 13.99 15.32
C ILE A 181 -13.52 13.26 13.98
N VAL A 182 -12.62 13.62 13.08
CA VAL A 182 -12.34 12.84 11.87
C VAL A 182 -11.32 11.78 12.23
N PHE A 183 -11.59 10.53 11.90
CA PHE A 183 -10.69 9.43 12.26
C PHE A 183 -10.48 8.43 11.11
N ASN A 184 -9.36 7.72 11.18
CA ASN A 184 -9.09 6.55 10.34
C ASN A 184 -9.11 5.28 11.18
N THR A 185 -9.36 4.17 10.50
CA THR A 185 -9.39 2.84 11.10
C THR A 185 -8.33 1.94 10.50
N GLU A 186 -7.83 1.04 11.32
CA GLU A 186 -7.25 -0.23 10.93
C GLU A 186 -8.23 -1.34 11.32
N GLY A 187 -8.11 -2.51 10.72
CA GLY A 187 -9.04 -3.58 11.03
C GLY A 187 -8.78 -4.88 10.31
N VAL A 188 -9.60 -5.86 10.68
CA VAL A 188 -9.59 -7.22 10.14
C VAL A 188 -11.01 -7.61 9.73
N PHE A 189 -11.09 -8.53 8.78
CA PHE A 189 -12.33 -9.07 8.24
C PHE A 189 -12.28 -10.59 8.26
N LEU A 190 -13.38 -11.20 8.67
CA LEU A 190 -13.56 -12.63 8.79
C LEU A 190 -14.74 -13.04 7.91
N ASP A 191 -14.50 -14.02 7.04
CA ASP A 191 -15.52 -14.60 6.17
C ASP A 191 -15.79 -16.05 6.56
N ALA A 192 -16.97 -16.31 7.10
CA ALA A 192 -17.39 -17.65 7.54
C ALA A 192 -17.58 -18.63 6.39
N SER A 193 -17.80 -18.13 5.16
CA SER A 193 -18.05 -18.96 4.00
C SER A 193 -16.78 -19.51 3.39
N THR A 194 -15.68 -18.75 3.46
CA THR A 194 -14.35 -19.17 2.98
C THR A 194 -13.42 -19.61 4.10
N GLY A 195 -13.73 -19.27 5.36
CA GLY A 195 -12.85 -19.50 6.50
C GLY A 195 -11.65 -18.54 6.55
N GLU A 196 -11.70 -17.42 5.80
CA GLU A 196 -10.59 -16.49 5.68
C GLU A 196 -10.55 -15.46 6.81
N PHE A 197 -9.34 -15.20 7.33
CA PHE A 197 -9.01 -14.03 8.15
C PHE A 197 -8.17 -13.06 7.30
N ILE A 198 -8.67 -11.84 7.15
CA ILE A 198 -8.19 -10.88 6.17
C ILE A 198 -7.86 -9.55 6.85
N GLU A 199 -6.65 -9.04 6.66
CA GLU A 199 -6.27 -7.70 7.08
C GLU A 199 -6.83 -6.64 6.12
N ILE A 200 -7.38 -5.56 6.68
CA ILE A 200 -7.92 -4.43 5.91
C ILE A 200 -6.87 -3.34 5.75
N GLU A 201 -6.62 -2.96 4.50
CA GLU A 201 -5.65 -1.93 4.14
C GLU A 201 -6.07 -0.56 4.70
N SER A 202 -5.13 0.14 5.31
CA SER A 202 -5.32 1.47 5.89
C SER A 202 -4.71 2.59 5.04
N LYS A 203 -3.86 2.24 4.05
CA LYS A 203 -3.19 3.21 3.18
C LYS A 203 -4.18 3.97 2.27
N PRO A 204 -4.01 5.29 2.07
CA PRO A 204 -5.00 6.16 1.41
C PRO A 204 -5.53 5.70 0.04
N ARG A 205 -4.70 5.07 -0.80
CA ARG A 205 -5.11 4.63 -2.15
C ARG A 205 -5.96 3.35 -2.14
N ASN A 206 -5.75 2.47 -1.16
CA ASN A 206 -6.35 1.13 -1.12
C ASN A 206 -7.24 0.92 0.12
N LYS A 207 -7.51 1.99 0.87
CA LYS A 207 -8.14 1.93 2.20
C LYS A 207 -9.46 1.16 2.24
N GLY A 208 -9.66 0.30 3.23
CA GLY A 208 -10.98 -0.28 3.53
C GLY A 208 -11.37 -1.52 2.73
N ARG A 209 -10.47 -2.02 1.86
CA ARG A 209 -10.52 -3.37 1.28
C ARG A 209 -9.36 -4.20 1.82
N ARG A 210 -9.38 -5.51 1.58
CA ARG A 210 -8.28 -6.43 1.88
C ARG A 210 -6.93 -5.97 1.34
N ILE A 211 -5.87 -6.20 2.12
CA ILE A 211 -4.48 -6.09 1.64
C ILE A 211 -4.24 -7.16 0.58
N MET A 212 -3.68 -6.77 -0.56
CA MET A 212 -3.34 -7.69 -1.64
C MET A 212 -1.95 -7.36 -2.15
N LEU A 213 -1.21 -8.41 -2.48
CA LEU A 213 -0.04 -8.28 -3.34
C LEU A 213 -0.45 -7.78 -4.73
N PRO A 214 0.47 -7.25 -5.52
CA PRO A 214 0.20 -6.93 -6.92
C PRO A 214 -0.40 -8.14 -7.66
N LEU A 215 -1.38 -7.86 -8.52
CA LEU A 215 -2.14 -8.85 -9.28
C LEU A 215 -1.23 -9.68 -10.19
N ASN A 216 -1.00 -10.95 -9.87
CA ASN A 216 -0.45 -11.95 -10.78
C ASN A 216 -1.57 -12.79 -11.44
N SER A 217 -1.19 -13.72 -12.35
CA SER A 217 -2.14 -14.60 -13.05
C SER A 217 -3.09 -15.34 -12.10
N ASP A 218 -2.59 -15.92 -11.01
CA ASP A 218 -3.43 -16.68 -10.08
C ASP A 218 -4.40 -15.77 -9.30
N SER A 219 -3.93 -14.61 -8.83
CA SER A 219 -4.71 -13.72 -7.97
C SER A 219 -5.82 -12.97 -8.71
N ILE A 220 -5.72 -12.81 -10.04
CA ILE A 220 -6.73 -12.13 -10.86
C ILE A 220 -7.86 -13.07 -11.29
N GLN A 221 -7.58 -14.37 -11.43
CA GLN A 221 -8.55 -15.37 -11.88
C GLN A 221 -9.84 -15.41 -11.03
N PRO A 222 -9.79 -15.41 -9.67
CA PRO A 222 -10.99 -15.33 -8.85
C PRO A 222 -11.82 -14.07 -9.10
N ILE A 223 -11.18 -12.92 -9.35
CA ILE A 223 -11.88 -11.66 -9.63
C ILE A 223 -12.63 -11.75 -10.96
N ILE A 224 -12.00 -12.33 -11.98
CA ILE A 224 -12.61 -12.55 -13.31
C ILE A 224 -13.83 -13.47 -13.19
N SER A 225 -13.68 -14.65 -12.57
CA SER A 225 -14.78 -15.61 -12.49
C SER A 225 -15.94 -15.09 -11.65
N GLN A 226 -15.66 -14.44 -10.52
CA GLN A 226 -16.68 -13.82 -9.67
C GLN A 226 -17.44 -12.70 -10.40
N SER A 227 -16.73 -11.84 -11.15
CA SER A 227 -17.37 -10.77 -11.93
C SER A 227 -18.13 -11.28 -13.15
N ALA A 228 -17.63 -12.32 -13.82
CA ALA A 228 -18.33 -12.96 -14.94
C ALA A 228 -19.64 -13.58 -14.44
N CYS A 229 -19.60 -14.35 -13.34
CA CYS A 229 -20.78 -14.89 -12.70
C CYS A 229 -21.75 -13.78 -12.22
N TYR A 230 -21.24 -12.67 -11.67
CA TYR A 230 -22.09 -11.53 -11.32
C TYR A 230 -22.88 -11.01 -12.52
N LEU A 231 -22.18 -10.79 -13.64
CA LEU A 231 -22.78 -10.26 -14.87
C LEU A 231 -23.78 -11.26 -15.48
N ALA A 232 -23.44 -12.54 -15.51
CA ALA A 232 -24.30 -13.61 -15.98
C ALA A 232 -25.61 -13.69 -15.17
N ASN A 233 -25.51 -13.57 -13.84
CA ASN A 233 -26.65 -13.55 -12.93
C ASN A 233 -27.55 -12.31 -13.07
N GLN A 234 -27.12 -11.28 -13.80
CA GLN A 234 -28.01 -10.17 -14.14
C GLN A 234 -28.95 -10.50 -15.30
N VAL A 235 -28.70 -11.55 -16.09
CA VAL A 235 -29.57 -11.94 -17.20
C VAL A 235 -30.83 -12.62 -16.67
N GLN A 236 -32.00 -12.02 -16.95
CA GLN A 236 -33.29 -12.61 -16.61
C GLN A 236 -33.67 -13.74 -17.58
N PRO A 237 -34.65 -14.60 -17.25
CA PRO A 237 -35.16 -15.61 -18.19
C PRO A 237 -35.67 -15.05 -19.53
N THR A 238 -36.02 -13.76 -19.58
CA THR A 238 -36.39 -13.06 -20.82
C THR A 238 -35.20 -12.72 -21.72
N GLY A 239 -33.97 -12.94 -21.24
CA GLY A 239 -32.72 -12.45 -21.83
C GLY A 239 -32.39 -11.01 -21.48
N LYS A 240 -33.34 -10.23 -20.97
CA LYS A 240 -33.10 -8.84 -20.56
C LYS A 240 -32.29 -8.80 -19.26
N TYR A 241 -31.21 -8.02 -19.25
CA TYR A 241 -30.47 -7.75 -18.00
C TYR A 241 -31.30 -6.99 -16.97
N VAL A 242 -31.12 -7.31 -15.69
CA VAL A 242 -31.25 -6.32 -14.61
C VAL A 242 -30.17 -5.28 -14.82
N TYR A 243 -30.57 -4.06 -15.21
CA TYR A 243 -29.63 -3.06 -15.72
C TYR A 243 -28.59 -2.59 -14.68
N GLY A 244 -28.95 -2.67 -13.39
CA GLY A 244 -28.06 -2.40 -12.28
C GLY A 244 -28.78 -1.88 -11.05
N TYR A 245 -28.01 -1.47 -10.04
CA TYR A 245 -28.49 -1.09 -8.71
C TYR A 245 -27.87 0.22 -8.21
N PHE A 246 -28.65 0.94 -7.42
CA PHE A 246 -28.21 1.97 -6.47
C PHE A 246 -28.08 1.35 -5.07
N PRO A 247 -26.87 0.92 -4.65
CA PRO A 247 -26.75 -0.03 -3.53
C PRO A 247 -27.05 0.58 -2.16
N CYS A 248 -26.90 1.90 -2.03
CA CYS A 248 -27.23 2.63 -0.80
C CYS A 248 -28.68 2.39 -0.35
N PHE A 249 -29.58 2.09 -1.29
CA PHE A 249 -31.01 1.95 -1.02
C PHE A 249 -31.63 0.68 -1.58
N ASN A 250 -30.84 -0.22 -2.18
CA ASN A 250 -31.31 -1.40 -2.90
C ASN A 250 -32.40 -1.06 -3.94
N ARG A 251 -32.14 -0.05 -4.77
CA ARG A 251 -33.06 0.37 -5.84
C ARG A 251 -32.50 -0.06 -7.18
N THR A 252 -33.30 -0.70 -8.02
CA THR A 252 -32.93 -0.99 -9.40
C THR A 252 -32.85 0.29 -10.23
N ILE A 253 -32.00 0.27 -11.26
CA ILE A 253 -31.97 1.32 -12.28
C ILE A 253 -33.09 1.03 -13.28
N ASN A 254 -34.05 1.96 -13.42
CA ASN A 254 -35.25 1.74 -14.24
C ASN A 254 -35.09 2.15 -15.72
N THR A 255 -33.99 2.81 -16.07
CA THR A 255 -33.64 3.10 -17.47
C THR A 255 -32.99 1.87 -18.10
N TYR A 256 -33.12 1.74 -19.42
CA TYR A 256 -32.46 0.69 -20.18
C TYR A 256 -31.72 1.28 -21.38
N ASN A 257 -30.65 0.63 -21.82
CA ASN A 257 -29.90 1.06 -23.00
C ASN A 257 -29.47 -0.18 -23.77
N ALA A 258 -29.94 -0.30 -25.01
CA ALA A 258 -29.69 -1.45 -25.89
C ALA A 258 -28.19 -1.63 -26.22
N LEU A 259 -27.43 -0.55 -26.37
CA LEU A 259 -25.98 -0.61 -26.58
C LEU A 259 -25.31 -1.34 -25.41
N ARG A 260 -25.67 -0.96 -24.18
CA ARG A 260 -25.10 -1.56 -22.95
C ARG A 260 -25.53 -2.99 -22.72
N HIS A 261 -26.68 -3.42 -23.24
CA HIS A 261 -27.04 -4.83 -23.25
C HIS A 261 -26.03 -5.62 -24.07
N ALA A 262 -25.84 -5.24 -25.34
CA ALA A 262 -25.00 -5.97 -26.26
C ALA A 262 -23.51 -5.94 -25.88
N SER A 263 -22.97 -4.78 -25.45
CA SER A 263 -21.58 -4.68 -25.00
C SER A 263 -21.31 -5.52 -23.74
N SER A 264 -22.28 -5.60 -22.81
CA SER A 264 -22.14 -6.43 -21.61
C SER A 264 -22.25 -7.91 -21.94
N THR A 265 -23.04 -8.29 -22.94
CA THR A 265 -23.06 -9.66 -23.46
C THR A 265 -21.75 -10.03 -24.15
N TYR A 266 -21.14 -9.12 -24.91
CA TYR A 266 -19.78 -9.31 -25.45
C TYR A 266 -18.76 -9.62 -24.33
N ALA A 267 -18.72 -8.80 -23.29
CA ALA A 267 -17.82 -9.01 -22.14
C ALA A 267 -18.14 -10.29 -21.35
N LEU A 268 -19.42 -10.69 -21.29
CA LEU A 268 -19.81 -11.96 -20.66
C LEU A 268 -19.29 -13.17 -21.45
N ILE A 269 -19.27 -13.11 -22.78
CA ILE A 269 -18.68 -14.16 -23.63
C ILE A 269 -17.15 -14.21 -23.43
N GLU A 270 -16.47 -13.06 -23.31
CA GLU A 270 -15.06 -13.02 -22.92
C GLU A 270 -14.85 -13.66 -21.54
N GLY A 271 -15.71 -13.36 -20.58
CA GLY A 271 -15.70 -13.96 -19.24
C GLY A 271 -15.85 -15.49 -19.27
N TYR A 272 -16.78 -16.01 -20.07
CA TYR A 272 -16.93 -17.46 -20.30
C TYR A 272 -15.65 -18.08 -20.86
N GLU A 273 -15.10 -17.49 -21.92
CA GLU A 273 -13.89 -17.99 -22.57
C GLU A 273 -12.69 -17.99 -21.62
N ALA A 274 -12.50 -16.91 -20.86
CA ALA A 274 -11.45 -16.81 -19.85
C ALA A 274 -11.63 -17.86 -18.75
N CYS A 275 -12.85 -18.02 -18.21
CA CYS A 275 -13.14 -19.02 -17.17
C CYS A 275 -12.87 -20.44 -17.65
N LYS A 276 -13.17 -20.73 -18.91
CA LYS A 276 -12.88 -22.02 -19.56
C LYS A 276 -11.38 -22.20 -19.81
N LYS A 277 -10.70 -21.20 -20.36
CA LYS A 277 -9.24 -21.21 -20.67
C LYS A 277 -8.40 -21.46 -19.42
N PHE A 278 -8.72 -20.77 -18.33
CA PHE A 278 -8.01 -20.88 -17.06
C PHE A 278 -8.56 -22.00 -16.15
N ASN A 279 -9.59 -22.74 -16.59
CA ASN A 279 -10.21 -23.83 -15.84
C ASN A 279 -10.68 -23.42 -14.41
N ILE A 280 -11.34 -22.26 -14.30
CA ILE A 280 -11.73 -21.64 -13.02
C ILE A 280 -13.15 -22.06 -12.58
N LEU A 281 -14.06 -22.25 -13.54
CA LEU A 281 -15.46 -22.60 -13.29
C LEU A 281 -15.72 -24.08 -13.59
N SER A 282 -16.66 -24.68 -12.85
CA SER A 282 -17.10 -26.05 -13.15
C SER A 282 -17.86 -26.11 -14.47
N VAL A 283 -17.95 -27.31 -15.05
CA VAL A 283 -18.71 -27.55 -16.29
C VAL A 283 -20.16 -27.06 -16.15
N GLN A 284 -20.81 -27.33 -15.02
CA GLN A 284 -22.18 -26.88 -14.76
C GLN A 284 -22.29 -25.34 -14.74
N GLN A 285 -21.35 -24.65 -14.08
CA GLN A 285 -21.35 -23.18 -14.05
C GLN A 285 -21.14 -22.57 -15.44
N LEU A 286 -20.31 -23.21 -16.27
CA LEU A 286 -20.11 -22.81 -17.67
C LEU A 286 -21.39 -23.03 -18.50
N GLU A 287 -22.09 -24.16 -18.32
CA GLU A 287 -23.37 -24.43 -19.00
C GLU A 287 -24.46 -23.43 -18.61
N GLU A 288 -24.56 -23.08 -17.32
CA GLU A 288 -25.47 -22.05 -16.82
C GLU A 288 -25.15 -20.67 -17.43
N MET A 289 -23.86 -20.30 -17.47
CA MET A 289 -23.41 -19.05 -18.08
C MET A 289 -23.68 -19.01 -19.59
N LEU A 290 -23.49 -20.11 -20.31
CA LEU A 290 -23.82 -20.22 -21.73
C LEU A 290 -25.32 -20.03 -21.97
N SER A 291 -26.18 -20.63 -21.14
CA SER A 291 -27.63 -20.41 -21.22
C SER A 291 -28.00 -18.93 -21.03
N GLN A 292 -27.32 -18.23 -20.11
CA GLN A 292 -27.52 -16.79 -19.90
C GLN A 292 -27.01 -15.95 -21.10
N ILE A 293 -25.87 -16.31 -21.69
CA ILE A 293 -25.35 -15.68 -22.92
C ILE A 293 -26.37 -15.84 -24.06
N ASP A 294 -26.86 -17.06 -24.26
CA ASP A 294 -27.83 -17.39 -25.30
C ASP A 294 -29.12 -16.57 -25.14
N ASN A 295 -29.67 -16.50 -23.92
CA ASN A 295 -30.86 -15.71 -23.64
C ASN A 295 -30.64 -14.21 -23.96
N ALA A 296 -29.49 -13.65 -23.58
CA ALA A 296 -29.17 -12.25 -23.85
C ALA A 296 -29.02 -11.95 -25.35
N LEU A 297 -28.32 -12.82 -26.10
CA LEU A 297 -28.19 -12.67 -27.55
C LEU A 297 -29.53 -12.86 -28.27
N ASP A 298 -30.36 -13.81 -27.82
CA ASP A 298 -31.70 -14.00 -28.37
C ASP A 298 -32.62 -12.80 -28.06
N TYR A 299 -32.50 -12.16 -26.90
CA TYR A 299 -33.18 -10.89 -26.63
C TYR A 299 -32.74 -9.79 -27.59
N THR A 300 -31.43 -9.66 -27.82
CA THR A 300 -30.88 -8.70 -28.79
C THR A 300 -31.41 -8.97 -30.20
N ALA A 301 -31.31 -10.22 -30.68
CA ALA A 301 -31.71 -10.64 -32.01
C ALA A 301 -33.22 -10.51 -32.26
N ASN A 302 -34.05 -10.88 -31.30
CA ASN A 302 -35.51 -10.97 -31.47
C ASN A 302 -36.24 -9.69 -31.09
N THR A 303 -35.71 -8.92 -30.14
CA THR A 303 -36.43 -7.80 -29.52
C THR A 303 -35.84 -6.45 -29.89
N LEU A 304 -34.50 -6.34 -29.92
CA LEU A 304 -33.84 -5.05 -30.10
C LEU A 304 -33.53 -4.73 -31.57
N ILE A 305 -33.46 -5.74 -32.44
CA ILE A 305 -33.09 -5.54 -33.84
C ILE A 305 -34.33 -5.46 -34.73
N ARG A 306 -34.38 -4.42 -35.58
CA ARG A 306 -35.39 -4.27 -36.65
C ARG A 306 -34.71 -4.30 -38.02
N THR A 307 -35.35 -4.97 -38.97
CA THR A 307 -34.87 -5.09 -40.37
C THR A 307 -35.63 -4.13 -41.28
N TYR A 308 -34.90 -3.45 -42.18
CA TYR A 308 -35.39 -2.49 -43.17
C TYR A 308 -34.83 -2.90 -44.53
N GLY A 309 -35.59 -3.69 -45.28
CA GLY A 309 -35.11 -4.24 -46.56
C GLY A 309 -33.87 -5.12 -46.37
N TYR A 310 -32.74 -4.72 -46.96
CA TYR A 310 -31.49 -5.50 -46.93
C TYR A 310 -30.63 -5.28 -45.66
N LYS A 311 -30.94 -4.29 -44.85
CA LYS A 311 -30.14 -3.88 -43.68
C LYS A 311 -30.95 -3.96 -42.38
N SER A 312 -30.25 -3.97 -41.25
CA SER A 312 -30.88 -4.01 -39.92
C SER A 312 -30.25 -2.98 -38.99
N TYR A 313 -30.98 -2.61 -37.94
CA TYR A 313 -30.50 -1.71 -36.90
C TYR A 313 -30.97 -2.17 -35.52
N VAL A 314 -30.15 -1.91 -34.50
CA VAL A 314 -30.56 -1.96 -33.11
C VAL A 314 -31.39 -0.71 -32.80
N VAL A 315 -32.63 -0.93 -32.37
CA VAL A 315 -33.56 0.11 -31.96
C VAL A 315 -33.54 0.19 -30.43
N ASP A 316 -33.05 1.32 -29.91
CA ASP A 316 -32.95 1.56 -28.47
C ASP A 316 -34.28 2.06 -27.90
N THR A 317 -34.39 2.07 -26.58
CA THR A 317 -35.50 2.68 -25.86
C THR A 317 -35.61 4.17 -26.23
N GLY A 318 -36.77 4.58 -26.75
CA GLY A 318 -37.00 5.91 -27.32
C GLY A 318 -37.08 5.98 -28.85
N ASP A 319 -37.18 4.83 -29.54
CA ASP A 319 -37.35 4.72 -30.99
C ASP A 319 -36.20 5.35 -31.81
N GLU A 320 -34.99 5.30 -31.26
CA GLU A 320 -33.77 5.78 -31.88
C GLU A 320 -32.86 4.64 -32.31
N ILE A 321 -32.14 4.84 -33.40
CA ILE A 321 -31.03 4.00 -33.83
C ILE A 321 -29.74 4.75 -33.50
N LYS A 322 -28.80 4.08 -32.83
CA LYS A 322 -27.49 4.64 -32.48
C LYS A 322 -26.40 3.82 -33.17
N LEU A 323 -25.46 4.49 -33.83
CA LEU A 323 -24.33 3.87 -34.52
C LEU A 323 -23.61 2.85 -33.63
N GLY A 324 -23.24 3.27 -32.41
CA GLY A 324 -22.58 2.41 -31.43
C GLY A 324 -23.39 1.18 -31.03
N ALA A 325 -24.73 1.28 -30.97
CA ALA A 325 -25.58 0.14 -30.61
C ALA A 325 -25.55 -0.96 -31.68
N ASN A 326 -25.57 -0.57 -32.97
CA ASN A 326 -25.35 -1.51 -34.07
C ASN A 326 -23.99 -2.18 -33.97
N ALA A 327 -22.96 -1.37 -33.72
CA ALA A 327 -21.58 -1.81 -33.68
C ALA A 327 -21.33 -2.86 -32.58
N VAL A 328 -21.71 -2.56 -31.34
CA VAL A 328 -21.47 -3.51 -30.23
C VAL A 328 -22.34 -4.77 -30.32
N ALA A 329 -23.51 -4.71 -30.99
CA ALA A 329 -24.28 -5.91 -31.29
C ALA A 329 -23.56 -6.83 -32.29
N ILE A 330 -22.94 -6.26 -33.33
CA ILE A 330 -22.06 -7.03 -34.24
C ILE A 330 -20.91 -7.66 -33.45
N LEU A 331 -20.24 -6.90 -32.57
CA LEU A 331 -19.16 -7.43 -31.73
C LEU A 331 -19.61 -8.64 -30.90
N ALA A 332 -20.77 -8.55 -30.24
CA ALA A 332 -21.31 -9.65 -29.44
C ALA A 332 -21.59 -10.92 -30.27
N PHE A 333 -22.23 -10.78 -31.45
CA PHE A 333 -22.47 -11.90 -32.34
C PHE A 333 -21.18 -12.50 -32.90
N VAL A 334 -20.23 -11.67 -33.33
CA VAL A 334 -18.93 -12.12 -33.85
C VAL A 334 -18.16 -12.87 -32.77
N LYS A 335 -18.13 -12.35 -31.54
CA LYS A 335 -17.46 -13.02 -30.42
C LYS A 335 -18.11 -14.35 -30.08
N TYR A 336 -19.44 -14.44 -30.10
CA TYR A 336 -20.15 -15.70 -29.92
C TYR A 336 -19.73 -16.74 -30.96
N ILE A 337 -19.73 -16.37 -32.24
CA ILE A 337 -19.35 -17.26 -33.35
C ILE A 337 -17.91 -17.77 -33.18
N GLN A 338 -16.99 -16.92 -32.69
CA GLN A 338 -15.61 -17.30 -32.44
C GLN A 338 -15.45 -18.31 -31.31
N VAL A 339 -16.21 -18.15 -30.22
CA VAL A 339 -16.14 -19.03 -29.04
C VAL A 339 -16.95 -20.33 -29.24
N PHE A 340 -18.03 -20.27 -30.03
CA PHE A 340 -18.96 -21.38 -30.25
C PHE A 340 -19.19 -21.68 -31.75
N PRO A 341 -18.14 -21.96 -32.54
CA PRO A 341 -18.23 -22.05 -34.00
C PRO A 341 -19.16 -23.16 -34.53
N ASN A 342 -19.42 -24.19 -33.72
CA ASN A 342 -20.26 -25.33 -34.09
C ASN A 342 -21.69 -25.24 -33.52
N ASN A 343 -22.08 -24.12 -32.93
CA ASN A 343 -23.42 -23.93 -32.39
C ASN A 343 -24.44 -23.67 -33.53
N ASP A 344 -25.66 -24.19 -33.41
CA ASP A 344 -26.73 -24.07 -34.41
C ASP A 344 -27.20 -22.63 -34.65
N LYS A 345 -26.95 -21.71 -33.71
CA LYS A 345 -27.26 -20.28 -33.85
C LYS A 345 -26.23 -19.50 -34.68
N THR A 346 -25.07 -20.08 -34.98
CA THR A 346 -23.93 -19.41 -35.65
C THR A 346 -24.33 -18.77 -36.98
N GLU A 347 -24.99 -19.51 -37.87
CA GLU A 347 -25.41 -19.00 -39.19
C GLU A 347 -26.41 -17.86 -39.07
N ARG A 348 -27.37 -18.00 -38.14
CA ARG A 348 -28.38 -16.97 -37.86
C ARG A 348 -27.72 -15.67 -37.37
N TYR A 349 -26.81 -15.77 -36.41
CA TYR A 349 -26.11 -14.60 -35.86
C TYR A 349 -25.17 -13.95 -36.87
N LEU A 350 -24.51 -14.73 -37.73
CA LEU A 350 -23.70 -14.20 -38.83
C LEU A 350 -24.57 -13.42 -39.83
N SER A 351 -25.74 -13.96 -40.19
CA SER A 351 -26.70 -13.28 -41.08
C SER A 351 -27.17 -11.94 -40.49
N ILE A 352 -27.47 -11.90 -39.19
CA ILE A 352 -27.86 -10.67 -38.49
C ILE A 352 -26.71 -9.66 -38.46
N ALA A 353 -25.49 -10.11 -38.11
CA ALA A 353 -24.30 -9.25 -38.05
C ALA A 353 -24.01 -8.60 -39.40
N ASN A 354 -24.12 -9.35 -40.52
CA ASN A 354 -23.98 -8.80 -41.86
C ASN A 354 -25.02 -7.71 -42.16
N LYS A 355 -26.29 -7.91 -41.81
CA LYS A 355 -27.33 -6.89 -42.03
C LYS A 355 -27.14 -5.65 -41.17
N LEU A 356 -26.67 -5.79 -39.93
CA LEU A 356 -26.30 -4.67 -39.07
C LEU A 356 -25.12 -3.87 -39.66
N ALA A 357 -24.13 -4.58 -40.21
CA ALA A 357 -22.97 -3.96 -40.85
C ALA A 357 -23.36 -3.18 -42.12
N LEU A 358 -24.30 -3.70 -42.94
CA LEU A 358 -24.92 -2.93 -44.03
C LEU A 358 -25.61 -1.66 -43.50
N GLY A 359 -26.23 -1.73 -42.32
CA GLY A 359 -26.79 -0.57 -41.65
C GLY A 359 -25.74 0.49 -41.29
N ILE A 360 -24.54 0.08 -40.86
CA ILE A 360 -23.41 0.97 -40.57
C ILE A 360 -22.86 1.60 -41.86
N LEU A 361 -22.75 0.86 -42.96
CA LEU A 361 -22.31 1.42 -44.25
C LEU A 361 -23.21 2.57 -44.70
N ASP A 362 -24.52 2.39 -44.58
CA ASP A 362 -25.51 3.42 -44.92
C ASP A 362 -25.46 4.64 -43.98
N MET A 363 -24.73 4.55 -42.86
CA MET A 363 -24.50 5.67 -41.94
C MET A 363 -23.14 6.37 -42.19
N GLN A 364 -22.29 5.83 -43.08
CA GLN A 364 -21.05 6.49 -43.48
C GLN A 364 -21.32 7.61 -44.49
N GLN A 365 -20.55 8.70 -44.39
CA GLN A 365 -20.60 9.85 -45.30
C GLN A 365 -19.51 9.77 -46.37
N ASP A 366 -19.58 10.67 -47.35
CA ASP A 366 -18.62 10.72 -48.47
C ASP A 366 -17.18 11.03 -48.03
N ASP A 367 -17.01 11.77 -46.92
CA ASP A 367 -15.70 12.10 -46.33
C ASP A 367 -15.15 10.98 -45.41
N GLY A 368 -15.89 9.90 -45.19
CA GLY A 368 -15.51 8.80 -44.29
C GLY A 368 -16.03 8.92 -42.87
N SER A 369 -16.56 10.08 -42.47
CA SER A 369 -17.23 10.26 -41.16
C SER A 369 -18.53 9.46 -41.06
N PHE A 370 -19.03 9.21 -39.86
CA PHE A 370 -20.32 8.57 -39.64
C PHE A 370 -21.38 9.55 -39.10
N VAL A 371 -22.65 9.28 -39.38
CA VAL A 371 -23.76 9.87 -38.62
C VAL A 371 -24.07 9.00 -37.40
N HIS A 372 -24.40 9.61 -36.27
CA HIS A 372 -24.46 8.88 -34.99
C HIS A 372 -25.87 8.38 -34.65
N VAL A 373 -26.92 9.09 -35.07
CA VAL A 373 -28.29 8.80 -34.63
C VAL A 373 -29.32 9.00 -35.74
N LEU A 374 -30.14 7.97 -35.96
CA LEU A 374 -31.28 8.00 -36.88
C LEU A 374 -32.61 7.82 -36.14
N HIS A 375 -33.70 8.28 -36.73
CA HIS A 375 -35.06 7.92 -36.33
C HIS A 375 -35.38 6.49 -36.75
N SER A 376 -35.89 5.65 -35.84
CA SER A 376 -36.20 4.25 -36.19
C SER A 376 -37.44 4.09 -37.08
N LYS A 377 -38.29 5.11 -37.20
CA LYS A 377 -39.52 5.01 -38.01
C LYS A 377 -39.24 5.08 -39.52
N ASP A 378 -38.37 5.99 -39.93
CA ASP A 378 -38.15 6.36 -41.33
C ASP A 378 -36.66 6.47 -41.72
N LEU A 379 -35.75 6.17 -40.78
CA LEU A 379 -34.29 6.24 -40.94
C LEU A 379 -33.75 7.64 -41.25
N THR A 380 -34.56 8.69 -41.04
CA THR A 380 -34.09 10.07 -41.20
C THR A 380 -33.05 10.43 -40.14
N LEU A 381 -32.15 11.35 -40.49
CA LEU A 381 -31.09 11.81 -39.60
C LEU A 381 -31.69 12.52 -38.38
N LYS A 382 -31.43 11.99 -37.19
CA LYS A 382 -31.83 12.61 -35.91
C LYS A 382 -30.74 13.50 -35.35
N GLN A 383 -29.49 13.02 -35.38
CA GLN A 383 -28.34 13.76 -34.86
C GLN A 383 -27.07 13.29 -35.56
N LYS A 384 -26.36 14.23 -36.20
CA LYS A 384 -25.10 13.94 -36.92
C LYS A 384 -24.02 13.44 -35.96
N ASN A 385 -23.71 14.21 -34.91
CA ASN A 385 -22.67 13.87 -33.94
C ASN A 385 -23.27 13.80 -32.53
N ARG A 386 -23.04 12.70 -31.80
CA ARG A 386 -23.52 12.55 -30.41
C ARG A 386 -22.40 12.22 -29.45
N ILE A 387 -21.69 11.12 -29.68
CA ILE A 387 -20.61 10.60 -28.83
C ILE A 387 -19.51 10.08 -29.75
N ILE A 388 -18.30 10.61 -29.61
CA ILE A 388 -17.14 10.27 -30.47
C ILE A 388 -16.78 8.77 -30.43
N TYR A 389 -17.04 8.08 -29.31
CA TYR A 389 -16.81 6.64 -29.16
C TYR A 389 -17.56 5.76 -30.17
N TYR A 390 -18.67 6.25 -30.73
CA TYR A 390 -19.45 5.47 -31.71
C TYR A 390 -18.68 5.20 -32.99
N ASP A 391 -17.79 6.11 -33.36
CA ASP A 391 -16.94 5.98 -34.55
C ASP A 391 -15.98 4.80 -34.39
N GLY A 392 -15.30 4.73 -33.24
CA GLY A 392 -14.39 3.64 -32.90
C GLY A 392 -15.11 2.29 -32.75
N GLU A 393 -16.28 2.28 -32.09
CA GLU A 393 -17.11 1.08 -31.96
C GLU A 393 -17.48 0.52 -33.35
N ALA A 394 -17.97 1.37 -34.26
CA ALA A 394 -18.38 0.98 -35.61
C ALA A 394 -17.21 0.43 -36.43
N ALA A 395 -16.08 1.13 -36.45
CA ALA A 395 -14.90 0.69 -37.18
C ALA A 395 -14.37 -0.65 -36.62
N PHE A 396 -14.31 -0.81 -35.30
CA PHE A 396 -13.89 -2.05 -34.67
C PHE A 396 -14.82 -3.22 -35.00
N ALA A 397 -16.13 -3.00 -34.93
CA ALA A 397 -17.14 -4.01 -35.26
C ALA A 397 -17.01 -4.52 -36.71
N LEU A 398 -16.82 -3.62 -37.66
CA LEU A 398 -16.60 -3.97 -39.07
C LEU A 398 -15.31 -4.76 -39.27
N MET A 399 -14.22 -4.40 -38.60
CA MET A 399 -12.96 -5.16 -38.68
C MET A 399 -13.09 -6.57 -38.09
N ARG A 400 -13.79 -6.73 -36.96
CA ARG A 400 -14.05 -8.04 -36.36
C ARG A 400 -14.90 -8.92 -37.28
N LEU A 401 -15.92 -8.35 -37.93
CA LEU A 401 -16.74 -9.05 -38.90
C LEU A 401 -15.96 -9.39 -40.19
N TYR A 402 -15.09 -8.50 -40.67
CA TYR A 402 -14.17 -8.77 -41.77
C TYR A 402 -13.27 -9.97 -41.47
N GLY A 403 -12.78 -10.08 -40.22
CA GLY A 403 -12.00 -11.23 -39.77
C GLY A 403 -12.67 -12.58 -40.04
N LEU A 404 -14.00 -12.65 -39.93
CA LEU A 404 -14.79 -13.85 -40.20
C LEU A 404 -15.20 -14.00 -41.68
N THR A 405 -15.63 -12.90 -42.31
CA THR A 405 -16.32 -12.95 -43.62
C THR A 405 -15.41 -12.71 -44.81
N LYS A 406 -14.29 -11.99 -44.61
CA LYS A 406 -13.41 -11.50 -45.68
C LYS A 406 -14.14 -10.67 -46.75
N ASP A 407 -15.25 -10.05 -46.39
CA ASP A 407 -16.00 -9.18 -47.29
C ASP A 407 -15.37 -7.78 -47.32
N GLU A 408 -14.74 -7.45 -48.45
CA GLU A 408 -13.99 -6.21 -48.67
C GLU A 408 -14.80 -4.93 -48.42
N ARG A 409 -16.14 -4.97 -48.44
CA ARG A 409 -16.96 -3.79 -48.13
C ARG A 409 -16.70 -3.27 -46.71
N TRP A 410 -16.46 -4.17 -45.76
CA TRP A 410 -16.18 -3.81 -44.37
C TRP A 410 -14.81 -3.14 -44.24
N LEU A 411 -13.78 -3.72 -44.85
CA LEU A 411 -12.42 -3.18 -44.81
C LEU A 411 -12.34 -1.81 -45.48
N ASN A 412 -12.93 -1.66 -46.68
CA ASN A 412 -12.97 -0.39 -47.40
C ASN A 412 -13.67 0.73 -46.59
N CYS A 413 -14.75 0.40 -45.89
CA CYS A 413 -15.42 1.34 -45.00
C CYS A 413 -14.51 1.79 -43.85
N VAL A 414 -13.80 0.85 -43.22
CA VAL A 414 -12.88 1.15 -42.11
C VAL A 414 -11.68 1.97 -42.57
N GLU A 415 -11.07 1.65 -43.72
CA GLU A 415 -9.97 2.45 -44.28
C GLU A 415 -10.40 3.90 -44.49
N LYS A 416 -11.56 4.11 -45.12
CA LYS A 416 -12.13 5.45 -45.34
C LYS A 416 -12.42 6.18 -44.03
N ALA A 417 -12.92 5.48 -43.01
CA ALA A 417 -13.17 6.05 -41.70
C ALA A 417 -11.87 6.43 -40.98
N PHE A 418 -10.83 5.60 -41.05
CA PHE A 418 -9.54 5.88 -40.43
C PHE A 418 -8.79 7.03 -41.09
N ASP A 419 -8.88 7.18 -42.42
CA ASP A 419 -8.34 8.36 -43.11
C ASP A 419 -8.96 9.64 -42.54
N TYR A 420 -10.29 9.66 -42.37
CA TYR A 420 -10.99 10.75 -41.69
C TYR A 420 -10.55 10.93 -40.23
N PHE A 421 -10.44 9.85 -39.44
CA PHE A 421 -10.04 9.92 -38.02
C PHE A 421 -8.63 10.48 -37.83
N ILE A 422 -7.71 10.14 -38.72
CA ILE A 422 -6.33 10.65 -38.72
C ILE A 422 -6.35 12.15 -39.04
N GLU A 423 -7.05 12.56 -40.10
CA GLU A 423 -7.18 13.97 -40.50
C GLU A 423 -7.84 14.82 -39.38
N ALA A 424 -8.92 14.30 -38.79
CA ALA A 424 -9.67 14.93 -37.70
C ALA A 424 -8.97 14.81 -36.32
N LYS A 425 -7.81 14.15 -36.24
CA LYS A 425 -7.01 13.97 -35.01
C LYS A 425 -7.79 13.33 -33.86
N HIS A 426 -8.60 12.32 -34.16
CA HIS A 426 -9.44 11.61 -33.17
C HIS A 426 -8.62 10.95 -32.06
N TYR A 427 -7.34 10.64 -32.28
CA TYR A 427 -6.41 10.12 -31.26
C TYR A 427 -6.30 11.02 -30.00
N ARG A 428 -6.63 12.32 -30.10
CA ARG A 428 -6.67 13.22 -28.93
C ARG A 428 -7.76 12.88 -27.91
N ALA A 429 -8.73 12.05 -28.29
CA ALA A 429 -9.77 11.59 -27.38
C ALA A 429 -9.30 10.44 -26.45
N HIS A 430 -8.13 9.84 -26.72
CA HIS A 430 -7.59 8.69 -25.98
C HIS A 430 -8.60 7.54 -25.89
N ASP A 431 -9.16 7.16 -27.05
CA ASP A 431 -10.25 6.18 -27.14
C ASP A 431 -9.73 4.75 -27.30
N HIS A 432 -10.05 3.90 -26.33
CA HIS A 432 -9.79 2.47 -26.37
C HIS A 432 -10.42 1.74 -27.58
N TRP A 433 -11.60 2.15 -28.07
CA TRP A 433 -12.23 1.50 -29.24
C TRP A 433 -11.45 1.71 -30.52
N LEU A 434 -10.92 2.92 -30.73
CA LEU A 434 -10.02 3.20 -31.84
C LEU A 434 -8.71 2.40 -31.73
N SER A 435 -8.18 2.20 -30.51
CA SER A 435 -7.03 1.31 -30.29
C SER A 435 -7.36 -0.16 -30.58
N TYR A 436 -8.54 -0.66 -30.19
CA TYR A 436 -8.99 -1.99 -30.58
C TYR A 436 -9.12 -2.13 -32.11
N CYS A 437 -9.71 -1.14 -32.79
CA CYS A 437 -9.82 -1.18 -34.25
C CYS A 437 -8.45 -1.13 -34.93
N SER A 438 -7.55 -0.22 -34.53
CA SER A 438 -6.20 -0.13 -35.10
C SER A 438 -5.46 -1.45 -35.01
N ASN A 439 -5.66 -2.20 -33.91
CA ASN A 439 -5.09 -3.53 -33.72
C ASN A 439 -5.57 -4.53 -34.77
N GLU A 440 -6.85 -4.50 -35.13
CA GLU A 440 -7.39 -5.39 -36.17
C GLU A 440 -7.01 -4.91 -37.57
N LEU A 441 -7.00 -3.60 -37.81
CA LEU A 441 -6.71 -3.00 -39.11
C LEU A 441 -5.30 -3.34 -39.59
N VAL A 442 -4.29 -3.21 -38.72
CA VAL A 442 -2.89 -3.50 -39.09
C VAL A 442 -2.63 -4.97 -39.42
N LEU A 443 -3.50 -5.91 -39.03
CA LEU A 443 -3.38 -7.31 -39.44
C LEU A 443 -3.60 -7.51 -40.95
N TYR A 444 -4.35 -6.61 -41.58
CA TYR A 444 -4.73 -6.70 -43.00
C TYR A 444 -4.13 -5.57 -43.84
N LYS A 445 -3.89 -4.40 -43.24
CA LYS A 445 -3.30 -3.21 -43.86
C LYS A 445 -2.21 -2.62 -42.96
N PRO A 446 -1.00 -3.20 -42.91
CA PRO A 446 0.08 -2.75 -42.02
C PRO A 446 0.78 -1.48 -42.56
N GLU A 447 0.06 -0.36 -42.58
CA GLU A 447 0.61 0.94 -43.00
C GLU A 447 1.11 1.75 -41.80
N ARG A 448 2.27 2.42 -41.96
CA ARG A 448 2.88 3.27 -40.92
C ARG A 448 1.90 4.24 -40.25
N LYS A 449 0.95 4.81 -41.01
CA LYS A 449 -0.04 5.79 -40.50
C LYS A 449 -0.94 5.23 -39.40
N TYR A 450 -1.26 3.94 -39.43
CA TYR A 450 -2.10 3.30 -38.41
C TYR A 450 -1.32 3.00 -37.12
N PHE A 451 -0.05 2.59 -37.24
CA PHE A 451 0.85 2.48 -36.09
C PHE A 451 1.07 3.85 -35.42
N GLN A 452 1.33 4.89 -36.22
CA GLN A 452 1.47 6.26 -35.71
C GLN A 452 0.22 6.73 -34.97
N PHE A 453 -0.97 6.50 -35.56
CA PHE A 453 -2.23 6.84 -34.92
C PHE A 453 -2.40 6.15 -33.56
N ALA A 454 -2.03 4.86 -33.47
CA ALA A 454 -2.13 4.10 -32.22
C ALA A 454 -1.17 4.61 -31.13
N VAL A 455 0.05 5.02 -31.49
CA VAL A 455 0.98 5.68 -30.55
C VAL A 455 0.47 7.06 -30.15
N ASP A 456 0.00 7.87 -31.09
CA ASP A 456 -0.55 9.20 -30.81
C ASP A 456 -1.77 9.16 -29.89
N ASN A 457 -2.53 8.06 -29.90
CA ASN A 457 -3.69 7.84 -29.03
C ASN A 457 -3.31 7.64 -27.56
N ILE A 458 -2.04 7.40 -27.22
CA ILE A 458 -1.58 7.23 -25.83
C ILE A 458 -0.44 8.18 -25.45
N LYS A 459 0.30 8.71 -26.43
CA LYS A 459 1.41 9.64 -26.22
C LYS A 459 0.96 10.86 -25.39
N GLY A 460 1.71 11.15 -24.33
CA GLY A 460 1.39 12.23 -23.38
C GLY A 460 0.29 11.91 -22.37
N TYR A 461 -0.25 10.68 -22.35
CA TYR A 461 -1.36 10.28 -21.46
C TYR A 461 -0.95 9.30 -20.36
N THR A 462 0.28 8.78 -20.38
CA THR A 462 0.82 7.80 -19.42
C THR A 462 0.76 8.28 -17.98
N ASP A 463 1.18 9.52 -17.71
CA ASP A 463 1.12 10.12 -16.36
C ASP A 463 -0.29 10.19 -15.81
N PHE A 464 -1.26 10.49 -16.67
CA PHE A 464 -2.67 10.49 -16.29
C PHE A 464 -3.13 9.08 -15.95
N ILE A 465 -2.76 8.06 -16.74
CA ILE A 465 -3.06 6.65 -16.44
C ILE A 465 -2.46 6.22 -15.10
N LYS A 466 -1.21 6.57 -14.81
CA LYS A 466 -0.50 6.22 -13.55
C LYS A 466 -1.13 6.89 -12.32
N ASN A 467 -1.39 8.19 -12.41
CA ASN A 467 -1.75 9.02 -11.25
C ASN A 467 -3.26 9.19 -11.02
N ARG A 468 -4.11 8.71 -11.94
CA ARG A 468 -5.56 8.90 -11.83
C ARG A 468 -6.14 8.20 -10.58
N ILE A 469 -6.70 9.01 -9.68
CA ILE A 469 -7.29 8.59 -8.40
C ILE A 469 -8.67 7.94 -8.51
N THR A 470 -9.31 7.98 -9.68
CA THR A 470 -10.55 7.22 -9.92
C THR A 470 -10.22 5.93 -10.63
N THR A 471 -11.04 4.89 -10.46
CA THR A 471 -10.81 3.60 -11.11
C THR A 471 -10.80 3.72 -12.63
N PHE A 472 -11.83 4.30 -13.26
CA PHE A 472 -11.88 4.60 -14.71
C PHE A 472 -11.40 3.40 -15.57
N PRO A 473 -12.24 2.34 -15.70
CA PRO A 473 -11.80 1.04 -16.21
C PRO A 473 -11.27 1.04 -17.64
N THR A 474 -11.82 1.90 -18.51
CA THR A 474 -11.41 1.97 -19.92
C THR A 474 -9.95 2.40 -20.13
N LEU A 475 -9.26 2.96 -19.11
CA LEU A 475 -7.82 3.21 -19.18
C LEU A 475 -7.01 1.91 -19.21
N LEU A 476 -7.47 0.86 -18.52
CA LEU A 476 -6.82 -0.45 -18.61
C LEU A 476 -7.06 -1.06 -19.99
N GLU A 477 -8.28 -0.98 -20.52
CA GLU A 477 -8.59 -1.42 -21.89
C GLU A 477 -7.73 -0.71 -22.95
N LEU A 478 -7.62 0.63 -22.86
CA LEU A 478 -6.72 1.41 -23.73
C LEU A 478 -5.27 0.93 -23.61
N SER A 479 -4.79 0.72 -22.39
CA SER A 479 -3.41 0.26 -22.15
C SER A 479 -3.20 -1.16 -22.70
N MET A 480 -4.14 -2.07 -22.51
CA MET A 480 -4.04 -3.43 -23.03
C MET A 480 -4.14 -3.47 -24.56
N ALA A 481 -4.98 -2.63 -25.17
CA ALA A 481 -5.01 -2.46 -26.62
C ALA A 481 -3.67 -1.92 -27.13
N PHE A 482 -3.08 -0.92 -26.48
CA PHE A 482 -1.77 -0.40 -26.88
C PHE A 482 -0.64 -1.41 -26.67
N HIS A 483 -0.67 -2.21 -25.60
CA HIS A 483 0.24 -3.34 -25.43
C HIS A 483 0.20 -4.30 -26.63
N LYS A 484 -0.99 -4.71 -27.07
CA LYS A 484 -1.16 -5.57 -28.26
C LYS A 484 -0.63 -4.90 -29.53
N MET A 485 -0.73 -3.58 -29.64
CA MET A 485 -0.16 -2.83 -30.75
C MET A 485 1.38 -2.82 -30.71
N LEU A 486 1.99 -2.64 -29.53
CA LEU A 486 3.44 -2.70 -29.39
C LEU A 486 4.01 -4.07 -29.77
N LEU A 487 3.32 -5.17 -29.41
CA LEU A 487 3.72 -6.52 -29.83
C LEU A 487 3.67 -6.67 -31.36
N LYS A 488 2.64 -6.14 -32.03
CA LYS A 488 2.55 -6.18 -33.50
C LYS A 488 3.60 -5.29 -34.16
N LEU A 489 3.95 -4.17 -33.54
CA LEU A 489 4.98 -3.27 -34.06
C LEU A 489 6.35 -3.94 -34.09
N ASP A 490 6.63 -4.92 -33.22
CA ASP A 490 7.86 -5.72 -33.29
C ASP A 490 8.00 -6.49 -34.62
N ASP A 491 6.89 -6.85 -35.26
CA ASP A 491 6.88 -7.52 -36.57
C ASP A 491 7.18 -6.55 -37.74
N TYR A 492 7.19 -5.24 -37.49
CA TYR A 492 7.46 -4.19 -38.50
C TYR A 492 8.55 -3.20 -38.02
N PRO A 493 9.83 -3.64 -37.94
CA PRO A 493 10.95 -2.80 -37.50
C PRO A 493 11.10 -1.48 -38.25
N GLU A 494 10.70 -1.44 -39.53
CA GLU A 494 10.74 -0.25 -40.37
C GLU A 494 9.84 0.90 -39.88
N TYR A 495 8.87 0.62 -39.01
CA TYR A 495 7.97 1.61 -38.43
C TYR A 495 8.27 1.93 -36.96
N HIS A 496 9.36 1.41 -36.39
CA HIS A 496 9.72 1.68 -34.97
C HIS A 496 9.95 3.17 -34.68
N ASP A 497 10.20 3.97 -35.71
CA ASP A 497 10.33 5.43 -35.61
C ASP A 497 9.08 6.13 -35.06
N VAL A 498 7.88 5.51 -35.16
CA VAL A 498 6.65 6.05 -34.56
C VAL A 498 6.73 6.15 -33.02
N LEU A 499 7.62 5.38 -32.38
CA LEU A 499 7.87 5.42 -30.92
C LEU A 499 8.84 6.53 -30.50
N GLU A 500 9.38 7.33 -31.42
CA GLU A 500 10.31 8.40 -31.06
C GLU A 500 9.68 9.39 -30.05
N GLY A 501 10.35 9.56 -28.91
CA GLY A 501 9.86 10.37 -27.79
C GLY A 501 8.69 9.75 -27.01
N PHE A 502 8.48 8.44 -27.09
CA PHE A 502 7.54 7.68 -26.25
C PHE A 502 8.30 6.75 -25.29
N ASP A 503 8.05 6.91 -23.99
CA ASP A 503 8.66 6.05 -22.96
C ASP A 503 7.83 4.78 -22.75
N VAL A 504 8.31 3.67 -23.35
CA VAL A 504 7.68 2.36 -23.22
C VAL A 504 7.78 1.83 -21.79
N HIS A 505 8.83 2.15 -21.05
CA HIS A 505 8.99 1.68 -19.67
C HIS A 505 7.98 2.34 -18.73
N ASP A 506 7.87 3.68 -18.76
CA ASP A 506 6.87 4.41 -17.97
C ASP A 506 5.43 3.99 -18.33
N PHE A 507 5.18 3.68 -19.61
CA PHE A 507 3.90 3.11 -20.05
C PHE A 507 3.55 1.82 -19.30
N TYR A 508 4.48 0.87 -19.18
CA TYR A 508 4.21 -0.36 -18.43
C TYR A 508 4.06 -0.12 -16.93
N GLN A 509 4.84 0.79 -16.33
CA GLN A 509 4.61 1.20 -14.94
C GLN A 509 3.18 1.74 -14.74
N ALA A 510 2.69 2.55 -15.66
CA ALA A 510 1.33 3.07 -15.62
C ALA A 510 0.26 1.98 -15.82
N LEU A 511 0.46 1.06 -16.75
CA LEU A 511 -0.43 -0.08 -17.03
C LEU A 511 -0.60 -0.95 -15.78
N HIS A 512 0.49 -1.41 -15.17
CA HIS A 512 0.46 -2.27 -13.99
C HIS A 512 -0.13 -1.54 -12.77
N ALA A 513 0.21 -0.25 -12.58
CA ALA A 513 -0.39 0.57 -11.53
C ALA A 513 -1.91 0.72 -11.72
N ARG A 514 -2.37 0.91 -12.95
CA ARG A 514 -3.79 1.03 -13.31
C ARG A 514 -4.54 -0.26 -13.00
N ALA A 515 -4.05 -1.41 -13.46
CA ALA A 515 -4.67 -2.71 -13.23
C ALA A 515 -4.90 -2.99 -11.74
N ASN A 516 -3.86 -2.80 -10.92
CA ASN A 516 -3.94 -2.98 -9.47
C ASN A 516 -4.90 -1.98 -8.79
N TYR A 517 -4.96 -0.74 -9.30
CA TYR A 517 -5.82 0.28 -8.74
C TYR A 517 -7.32 0.01 -8.99
N LEU A 518 -7.68 -0.68 -10.09
CA LEU A 518 -9.07 -1.00 -10.42
C LEU A 518 -9.77 -1.85 -9.34
N LEU A 519 -9.04 -2.63 -8.54
CA LEU A 519 -9.61 -3.39 -7.43
C LEU A 519 -10.31 -2.50 -6.37
N ASN A 520 -10.03 -1.20 -6.33
CA ASN A 520 -10.77 -0.25 -5.50
C ASN A 520 -12.22 -0.01 -5.97
N GLY A 521 -12.59 -0.53 -7.13
CA GLY A 521 -13.94 -0.53 -7.67
C GLY A 521 -14.63 -1.88 -7.56
N PHE A 522 -14.02 -2.91 -6.96
CA PHE A 522 -14.64 -4.24 -6.81
C PHE A 522 -15.41 -4.34 -5.50
N PHE A 523 -16.61 -4.90 -5.54
CA PHE A 523 -17.39 -5.21 -4.34
C PHE A 523 -16.92 -6.49 -3.66
N PHE A 524 -15.80 -6.38 -2.94
CA PHE A 524 -15.42 -7.38 -1.95
C PHE A 524 -16.45 -7.49 -0.82
N PRO A 525 -16.59 -8.66 -0.17
CA PRO A 525 -17.44 -8.85 1.00
C PRO A 525 -17.32 -7.75 2.07
N GLU A 526 -16.08 -7.37 2.43
CA GLU A 526 -15.78 -6.36 3.45
C GLU A 526 -16.24 -4.92 3.10
N VAL A 527 -16.61 -4.68 1.84
CA VAL A 527 -17.17 -3.42 1.35
C VAL A 527 -18.68 -3.57 1.11
N ALA A 528 -19.09 -4.64 0.45
CA ALA A 528 -20.48 -4.92 0.10
C ALA A 528 -21.38 -4.98 1.34
N MET A 529 -20.88 -5.55 2.45
CA MET A 529 -21.64 -5.75 3.69
C MET A 529 -22.32 -4.49 4.24
N PHE A 530 -21.81 -3.30 3.94
CA PHE A 530 -22.35 -2.03 4.45
C PHE A 530 -23.54 -1.50 3.65
N PHE A 531 -23.79 -2.01 2.44
CA PHE A 531 -24.88 -1.54 1.57
C PHE A 531 -26.22 -2.22 1.91
N LYS A 532 -27.32 -1.75 1.33
CA LYS A 532 -28.68 -2.12 1.79
C LYS A 532 -28.99 -3.61 1.60
N ALA A 533 -28.53 -4.22 0.51
CA ALA A 533 -28.65 -5.64 0.20
C ALA A 533 -27.33 -6.13 -0.42
N PRO A 534 -26.37 -6.63 0.37
CA PRO A 534 -25.02 -6.93 -0.12
C PRO A 534 -24.98 -7.99 -1.23
N ASN A 535 -25.81 -9.02 -1.16
CA ASN A 535 -25.87 -10.10 -2.14
C ASN A 535 -26.21 -9.65 -3.57
N THR A 536 -26.87 -8.49 -3.76
CA THR A 536 -27.26 -8.01 -5.11
C THR A 536 -26.13 -7.29 -5.85
N ILE A 537 -25.03 -6.99 -5.15
CA ILE A 537 -23.89 -6.22 -5.68
C ILE A 537 -22.54 -6.90 -5.47
N LEU A 538 -22.50 -7.95 -4.66
CA LEU A 538 -21.29 -8.70 -4.35
C LEU A 538 -20.62 -9.15 -5.65
N HIS A 539 -19.31 -8.91 -5.77
CA HIS A 539 -18.49 -9.17 -6.95
C HIS A 539 -18.85 -8.36 -8.21
N GLY A 540 -19.76 -7.40 -8.11
CA GLY A 540 -19.91 -6.36 -9.13
C GLY A 540 -18.82 -5.29 -9.03
N PHE A 541 -18.74 -4.44 -10.04
CA PHE A 541 -17.85 -3.28 -10.07
C PHE A 541 -18.62 -1.96 -9.94
N PHE A 542 -17.98 -0.97 -9.33
CA PHE A 542 -18.53 0.35 -9.10
C PHE A 542 -17.50 1.45 -9.31
N ILE A 543 -18.01 2.67 -9.49
CA ILE A 543 -17.21 3.89 -9.47
C ILE A 543 -17.71 4.76 -8.32
N ARG A 544 -16.83 5.07 -7.36
CA ARG A 544 -17.20 5.80 -6.12
C ARG A 544 -17.98 7.08 -6.39
N HIS A 545 -17.49 7.93 -7.29
CA HIS A 545 -18.15 9.20 -7.61
C HIS A 545 -19.43 9.04 -8.43
N HIS A 546 -19.79 7.84 -8.89
CA HIS A 546 -21.12 7.48 -9.40
C HIS A 546 -22.01 6.89 -8.28
N SER A 547 -21.73 7.26 -7.03
CA SER A 547 -22.50 6.84 -5.84
C SER A 547 -22.54 5.33 -5.65
N PHE A 548 -21.41 4.67 -5.93
CA PHE A 548 -21.25 3.22 -5.80
C PHE A 548 -22.26 2.42 -6.64
N ARG A 549 -22.94 3.05 -7.59
CA ARG A 549 -23.83 2.38 -8.52
C ARG A 549 -23.10 1.24 -9.21
N VAL A 550 -23.76 0.10 -9.30
CA VAL A 550 -23.35 -1.02 -10.16
C VAL A 550 -24.26 -1.02 -11.37
N ARG A 551 -23.69 -0.95 -12.55
CA ARG A 551 -24.42 -1.03 -13.82
C ARG A 551 -23.68 -2.04 -14.70
N ILE A 552 -24.40 -2.75 -15.56
CA ILE A 552 -23.81 -3.83 -16.36
C ILE A 552 -22.58 -3.36 -17.18
N ASP A 553 -22.59 -2.12 -17.68
CA ASP A 553 -21.47 -1.53 -18.41
C ASP A 553 -20.34 -1.00 -17.49
N ASP A 554 -20.65 -0.67 -16.23
CA ASP A 554 -19.59 -0.45 -15.25
C ASP A 554 -18.88 -1.80 -14.94
N VAL A 555 -19.50 -2.96 -15.15
CA VAL A 555 -18.88 -4.28 -14.96
C VAL A 555 -18.14 -4.74 -16.21
N GLU A 556 -18.73 -4.52 -17.40
CA GLU A 556 -18.17 -4.93 -18.69
C GLU A 556 -16.72 -4.43 -18.87
N HIS A 557 -16.50 -3.13 -18.66
CA HIS A 557 -15.20 -2.51 -18.91
C HIS A 557 -14.11 -2.98 -17.94
N TYR A 558 -14.48 -3.27 -16.69
CA TYR A 558 -13.51 -3.87 -15.75
C TYR A 558 -13.21 -5.31 -16.13
N LEU A 559 -14.24 -6.10 -16.47
CA LEU A 559 -14.08 -7.50 -16.81
C LEU A 559 -13.20 -7.68 -18.04
N SER A 560 -13.51 -7.02 -19.16
CA SER A 560 -12.72 -7.09 -20.40
C SER A 560 -11.28 -6.62 -20.19
N GLY A 561 -11.07 -5.51 -19.47
CA GLY A 561 -9.74 -5.01 -19.16
C GLY A 561 -8.91 -5.96 -18.27
N LEU A 562 -9.54 -6.56 -17.25
CA LEU A 562 -8.88 -7.52 -16.36
C LEU A 562 -8.59 -8.86 -17.04
N ILE A 563 -9.47 -9.33 -17.94
CA ILE A 563 -9.21 -10.52 -18.76
C ILE A 563 -8.00 -10.30 -19.64
N ALA A 564 -7.96 -9.18 -20.38
CA ALA A 564 -6.81 -8.86 -21.23
C ALA A 564 -5.51 -8.75 -20.41
N TYR A 565 -5.57 -8.14 -19.23
CA TYR A 565 -4.42 -8.07 -18.33
C TYR A 565 -4.00 -9.44 -17.78
N ALA A 566 -4.93 -10.34 -17.48
CA ALA A 566 -4.62 -11.72 -17.09
C ALA A 566 -3.91 -12.48 -18.21
N GLU A 567 -4.31 -12.29 -19.47
CA GLU A 567 -3.61 -12.84 -20.63
C GLU A 567 -2.16 -12.36 -20.71
N LEU A 568 -1.91 -11.05 -20.55
CA LEU A 568 -0.55 -10.51 -20.50
C LEU A 568 0.29 -11.16 -19.40
N LEU A 569 -0.29 -11.37 -18.22
CA LEU A 569 0.42 -11.97 -17.08
C LEU A 569 0.72 -13.44 -17.30
N GLU A 570 -0.21 -14.19 -17.89
CA GLU A 570 -0.04 -15.61 -18.21
C GLU A 570 1.01 -15.81 -19.31
N GLU A 571 0.91 -15.02 -20.38
CA GLU A 571 1.82 -15.12 -21.53
C GLU A 571 3.20 -14.56 -21.21
N GLY A 572 3.27 -13.53 -20.35
CA GLY A 572 4.49 -12.86 -19.96
C GLY A 572 5.26 -12.28 -21.16
N GLN A 573 4.55 -11.91 -22.23
CA GLN A 573 5.13 -11.35 -23.45
C GLN A 573 5.19 -9.83 -23.38
N TYR A 574 6.35 -9.26 -23.72
CA TYR A 574 6.60 -7.83 -23.71
C TYR A 574 7.40 -7.45 -24.96
N PRO A 575 7.15 -6.26 -25.54
CA PRO A 575 7.72 -5.86 -26.82
C PRO A 575 9.23 -5.64 -26.73
N SER A 576 9.91 -5.78 -27.86
CA SER A 576 11.35 -5.59 -28.00
C SER A 576 11.80 -4.20 -27.54
N ALA A 577 10.97 -3.18 -27.80
CA ALA A 577 11.19 -1.81 -27.36
C ALA A 577 11.35 -1.69 -25.83
N LEU A 578 10.60 -2.46 -25.03
CA LEU A 578 10.77 -2.50 -23.58
C LEU A 578 12.05 -3.25 -23.17
N GLN A 579 12.36 -4.34 -23.85
CA GLN A 579 13.58 -5.11 -23.58
C GLN A 579 14.84 -4.27 -23.84
N SER A 580 14.79 -3.42 -24.87
CA SER A 580 15.87 -2.49 -25.20
C SER A 580 16.05 -1.37 -24.17
N SER A 581 14.97 -0.94 -23.49
CA SER A 581 15.02 0.17 -22.55
C SER A 581 15.50 -0.22 -21.15
N ILE A 582 15.14 -1.41 -20.65
CA ILE A 582 15.45 -1.83 -19.27
C ILE A 582 16.22 -3.16 -19.15
N GLY A 583 16.51 -3.83 -20.27
CA GLY A 583 17.21 -5.13 -20.30
C GLY A 583 16.31 -6.34 -19.99
N SER A 584 16.67 -7.50 -20.53
CA SER A 584 15.84 -8.72 -20.47
C SER A 584 15.64 -9.28 -19.05
N GLU A 585 16.57 -9.05 -18.11
CA GLU A 585 16.43 -9.48 -16.71
C GLU A 585 15.39 -8.64 -15.96
N SER A 586 15.37 -7.32 -16.19
CA SER A 586 14.33 -6.43 -15.65
C SER A 586 12.96 -6.74 -16.23
N VAL A 587 12.86 -7.14 -17.50
CA VAL A 587 11.57 -7.59 -18.07
C VAL A 587 11.08 -8.89 -17.42
N LYS A 588 11.97 -9.79 -16.98
CA LYS A 588 11.56 -11.00 -16.25
C LYS A 588 10.91 -10.68 -14.90
N SER A 589 11.32 -9.63 -14.20
CA SER A 589 10.65 -9.21 -12.96
C SER A 589 9.27 -8.58 -13.21
N LEU A 590 9.05 -7.96 -14.38
CA LEU A 590 7.73 -7.48 -14.82
C LEU A 590 6.72 -8.59 -15.08
N LYS A 591 7.17 -9.77 -15.53
CA LYS A 591 6.31 -10.95 -15.78
C LYS A 591 5.54 -11.42 -14.54
N GLN A 592 6.01 -11.11 -13.34
CA GLN A 592 5.34 -11.48 -12.08
C GLN A 592 4.34 -10.43 -11.58
N ALA A 593 3.98 -9.44 -12.41
CA ALA A 593 3.20 -8.26 -12.04
C ALA A 593 3.79 -7.44 -10.88
N GLN A 594 5.07 -7.61 -10.58
CA GLN A 594 5.77 -6.89 -9.53
C GLN A 594 6.30 -5.56 -10.08
N ILE A 595 5.40 -4.66 -10.49
CA ILE A 595 5.71 -3.22 -10.46
C ILE A 595 4.89 -2.56 -9.37
N ILE A 596 5.32 -2.78 -8.15
CA ILE A 596 5.68 -1.62 -7.33
C ILE A 596 7.14 -1.41 -7.71
N ASP A 597 7.61 -0.19 -7.99
CA ASP A 597 9.04 0.09 -7.94
C ASP A 597 9.51 -0.41 -6.58
N ARG A 598 10.07 -1.64 -6.54
CA ARG A 598 10.52 -2.22 -5.30
C ARG A 598 11.68 -1.34 -4.92
N VAL A 599 11.52 -0.68 -3.79
CA VAL A 599 12.53 0.23 -3.28
C VAL A 599 13.75 -0.64 -2.99
N ASN A 600 14.78 -0.53 -3.81
CA ASN A 600 15.99 -1.32 -3.67
C ASN A 600 16.93 -0.63 -2.69
N ILE A 601 17.28 -1.32 -1.61
CA ILE A 601 18.12 -0.76 -0.56
C ILE A 601 19.31 -1.67 -0.32
N GLY A 602 20.49 -1.09 -0.43
CA GLY A 602 21.73 -1.76 -0.09
C GLY A 602 21.92 -1.86 1.41
N MET A 603 22.39 -3.00 1.91
CA MET A 603 22.76 -3.22 3.31
C MET A 603 24.23 -3.63 3.39
N LEU A 604 25.09 -2.64 3.55
CA LEU A 604 26.55 -2.82 3.59
C LEU A 604 27.00 -3.20 5.01
N ARG A 605 27.63 -4.37 5.18
CA ARG A 605 28.10 -4.89 6.48
C ARG A 605 29.53 -5.43 6.42
N THR A 606 30.18 -5.56 7.58
CA THR A 606 31.57 -6.04 7.67
C THR A 606 31.73 -7.54 7.42
N GLY A 607 30.66 -8.33 7.53
CA GLY A 607 30.69 -9.77 7.27
C GLY A 607 30.12 -10.09 5.89
N SER A 608 30.65 -11.11 5.22
CA SER A 608 30.17 -11.60 3.91
C SER A 608 28.94 -12.49 4.00
N LYS A 609 28.45 -12.78 5.22
CA LYS A 609 27.27 -13.62 5.45
C LYS A 609 26.14 -12.85 6.12
N PRO A 610 24.91 -12.91 5.59
CA PRO A 610 23.74 -12.32 6.23
C PRO A 610 23.48 -12.93 7.62
N GLY A 611 23.35 -12.08 8.64
CA GLY A 611 22.97 -12.48 10.00
C GLY A 611 21.50 -12.19 10.32
N TYR A 612 21.09 -12.42 11.57
CA TYR A 612 19.69 -12.19 12.00
C TYR A 612 19.17 -10.77 11.77
N ARG A 613 20.04 -9.74 11.84
CA ARG A 613 19.64 -8.37 11.51
C ARG A 613 19.29 -8.23 10.03
N ALA A 614 20.09 -8.81 9.14
CA ALA A 614 19.82 -8.78 7.69
C ALA A 614 18.55 -9.54 7.35
N LEU A 615 18.32 -10.67 8.03
CA LEU A 615 17.09 -11.45 7.89
C LEU A 615 15.86 -10.66 8.34
N ALA A 616 15.92 -10.02 9.52
CA ALA A 616 14.83 -9.17 10.02
C ALA A 616 14.54 -8.00 9.07
N MET A 617 15.58 -7.30 8.59
CA MET A 617 15.44 -6.22 7.61
C MET A 617 14.81 -6.70 6.31
N ALA A 618 15.22 -7.86 5.79
CA ALA A 618 14.67 -8.41 4.56
C ALA A 618 13.19 -8.79 4.68
N TYR A 619 12.78 -9.47 5.75
CA TYR A 619 11.36 -9.80 5.97
C TYR A 619 10.47 -8.56 6.10
N ILE A 620 10.87 -7.62 6.94
CA ILE A 620 10.10 -6.38 7.14
C ILE A 620 10.12 -5.54 5.85
N GLY A 621 11.25 -5.52 5.13
CA GLY A 621 11.38 -4.86 3.84
C GLY A 621 10.38 -5.40 2.82
N GLN A 622 10.36 -6.72 2.62
CA GLN A 622 9.45 -7.38 1.66
C GLN A 622 7.99 -7.08 1.97
N HIS A 623 7.60 -7.13 3.24
CA HIS A 623 6.25 -6.76 3.68
C HIS A 623 5.90 -5.29 3.37
N ASN A 624 6.89 -4.41 3.31
CA ASN A 624 6.74 -2.98 3.03
C ASN A 624 7.02 -2.57 1.57
N GLY A 625 7.21 -3.55 0.67
CA GLY A 625 7.54 -3.32 -0.74
C GLY A 625 8.96 -2.79 -0.97
N ILE A 626 9.91 -3.19 -0.12
CA ILE A 626 11.33 -2.84 -0.17
C ILE A 626 12.15 -4.11 -0.33
N GLU A 627 13.08 -4.15 -1.28
CA GLU A 627 14.07 -5.23 -1.36
C GLU A 627 15.37 -4.83 -0.66
N ILE A 628 15.85 -5.74 0.18
CA ILE A 628 17.11 -5.58 0.92
C ILE A 628 18.17 -6.44 0.26
N TYR A 629 19.20 -5.76 -0.24
CA TYR A 629 20.37 -6.36 -0.86
C TYR A 629 21.55 -6.29 0.10
N PHE A 630 21.90 -7.42 0.70
CA PHE A 630 23.01 -7.54 1.64
C PHE A 630 24.34 -7.72 0.90
N PHE A 631 25.37 -6.97 1.28
CA PHE A 631 26.71 -7.15 0.70
C PHE A 631 27.83 -6.70 1.66
N GLY A 632 29.01 -7.25 1.45
CA GLY A 632 30.27 -6.81 2.03
C GLY A 632 31.00 -5.81 1.13
N ILE A 633 32.02 -5.15 1.66
CA ILE A 633 32.78 -4.15 0.90
C ILE A 633 33.57 -4.74 -0.28
N ASP A 634 33.97 -6.02 -0.17
CA ASP A 634 34.71 -6.74 -1.20
C ASP A 634 33.81 -7.19 -2.36
N ASP A 635 32.49 -7.12 -2.19
CA ASP A 635 31.51 -7.45 -3.22
C ASP A 635 31.27 -6.27 -4.19
N VAL A 636 31.90 -5.12 -3.95
CA VAL A 636 31.70 -3.87 -4.70
C VAL A 636 32.71 -3.77 -5.83
N ASN A 637 32.23 -3.73 -7.07
CA ASN A 637 33.04 -3.41 -8.23
C ASN A 637 32.94 -1.90 -8.54
N VAL A 638 34.05 -1.20 -8.35
CA VAL A 638 34.13 0.27 -8.56
C VAL A 638 34.16 0.63 -10.05
N GLU A 639 34.78 -0.19 -10.89
CA GLU A 639 34.93 0.06 -12.32
C GLU A 639 33.59 -0.07 -13.06
N THR A 640 32.82 -1.13 -12.74
CA THR A 640 31.53 -1.39 -13.38
C THR A 640 30.34 -0.76 -12.65
N LYS A 641 30.56 -0.17 -11.47
CA LYS A 641 29.51 0.32 -10.55
C LYS A 641 28.45 -0.75 -10.21
N LYS A 642 28.88 -1.99 -10.07
CA LYS A 642 28.02 -3.12 -9.69
C LYS A 642 28.40 -3.70 -8.34
N ILE A 643 27.44 -4.37 -7.69
CA ILE A 643 27.60 -5.03 -6.40
C ILE A 643 27.12 -6.47 -6.54
N ASN A 644 27.95 -7.43 -6.12
CA ASN A 644 27.53 -8.82 -5.97
C ASN A 644 26.82 -9.00 -4.62
N ALA A 645 25.53 -8.73 -4.59
CA ALA A 645 24.73 -8.72 -3.36
C ALA A 645 23.97 -10.03 -3.15
N LYS A 646 23.44 -10.22 -1.93
CA LYS A 646 22.55 -11.31 -1.57
C LYS A 646 21.17 -10.76 -1.26
N LYS A 647 20.12 -11.33 -1.86
CA LYS A 647 18.73 -11.04 -1.52
C LYS A 647 18.03 -12.26 -0.94
N LEU A 648 16.99 -12.05 -0.14
CA LEU A 648 16.20 -13.14 0.44
C LEU A 648 15.07 -13.53 -0.52
N VAL A 649 15.01 -14.79 -0.94
CA VAL A 649 13.93 -15.38 -1.76
C VAL A 649 13.52 -16.70 -1.13
N ASP A 650 12.23 -16.90 -0.86
CA ASP A 650 11.71 -18.14 -0.25
C ASP A 650 12.50 -18.61 0.99
N ASN A 651 12.81 -17.66 1.88
CA ASN A 651 13.62 -17.87 3.10
C ASN A 651 15.07 -18.32 2.85
N ARG A 652 15.60 -18.13 1.63
CA ARG A 652 16.98 -18.44 1.25
C ARG A 652 17.69 -17.20 0.72
N TRP A 653 18.98 -17.05 1.05
CA TRP A 653 19.80 -15.98 0.50
C TRP A 653 20.36 -16.41 -0.86
N VAL A 654 20.06 -15.63 -1.89
CA VAL A 654 20.46 -15.86 -3.29
C VAL A 654 21.36 -14.71 -3.73
N ASP A 655 22.45 -15.04 -4.43
CA ASP A 655 23.37 -14.07 -5.02
C ASP A 655 22.74 -13.38 -6.25
N GLU A 656 22.95 -12.07 -6.35
CA GLU A 656 22.43 -11.22 -7.42
C GLU A 656 23.36 -10.03 -7.65
N ILE A 657 23.67 -9.75 -8.93
CA ILE A 657 24.45 -8.59 -9.30
C ILE A 657 23.50 -7.42 -9.49
N ILE A 658 23.68 -6.35 -8.72
CA ILE A 658 22.88 -5.13 -8.79
C ILE A 658 23.72 -3.92 -9.14
N ASP A 659 23.09 -2.90 -9.73
CA ASP A 659 23.65 -1.56 -9.77
C ASP A 659 23.66 -0.93 -8.38
N TYR A 660 24.40 0.17 -8.20
CA TYR A 660 24.44 0.86 -6.92
C TYR A 660 23.04 1.35 -6.52
N PRO A 661 22.51 0.94 -5.36
CA PRO A 661 21.20 1.39 -4.92
C PRO A 661 21.25 2.86 -4.48
N VAL A 662 20.14 3.58 -4.65
CA VAL A 662 20.00 4.99 -4.25
C VAL A 662 20.32 5.18 -2.76
N ILE A 663 19.86 4.25 -1.93
CA ILE A 663 20.11 4.23 -0.48
C ILE A 663 20.96 3.01 -0.11
N ILE A 664 22.04 3.25 0.66
CA ILE A 664 22.83 2.19 1.28
C ILE A 664 22.81 2.38 2.79
N ASP A 665 22.21 1.43 3.48
CA ASP A 665 22.29 1.30 4.93
C ASP A 665 23.66 0.74 5.35
N ASN A 666 24.56 1.60 5.84
CA ASN A 666 25.98 1.28 5.98
C ASN A 666 26.46 1.02 7.42
N ASP A 667 27.43 0.11 7.56
CA ASP A 667 28.24 -0.02 8.77
C ASP A 667 29.39 1.01 8.78
N VAL A 668 29.54 1.72 9.89
CA VAL A 668 30.56 2.76 10.09
C VAL A 668 31.99 2.21 10.16
N ALA A 669 32.19 0.95 10.57
CA ALA A 669 33.53 0.38 10.71
C ALA A 669 34.27 0.25 9.36
N LEU A 670 33.53 0.12 8.27
CA LEU A 670 34.07 0.00 6.91
C LEU A 670 34.66 1.31 6.38
N SER A 671 34.11 2.46 6.80
CA SER A 671 34.64 3.79 6.44
C SER A 671 36.10 3.99 6.89
N LEU A 672 36.56 3.22 7.88
CA LEU A 672 37.92 3.30 8.43
C LEU A 672 38.88 2.27 7.82
N ARG A 673 38.37 1.13 7.32
CA ARG A 673 39.20 0.02 6.81
C ARG A 673 39.38 0.04 5.29
N ASN A 674 38.35 0.46 4.56
CA ASN A 674 38.32 0.44 3.09
C ASN A 674 37.81 1.79 2.56
N LYS A 675 38.52 2.86 2.94
CA LYS A 675 38.09 4.24 2.72
C LYS A 675 37.84 4.58 1.25
N ALA A 676 38.67 4.09 0.33
CA ALA A 676 38.53 4.40 -1.10
C ALA A 676 37.19 3.90 -1.70
N ILE A 677 36.83 2.64 -1.46
CA ILE A 677 35.56 2.06 -1.93
C ILE A 677 34.38 2.72 -1.21
N PHE A 678 34.51 2.96 0.10
CA PHE A 678 33.47 3.64 0.87
C PHE A 678 33.20 5.07 0.37
N ASP A 679 34.25 5.84 0.10
CA ASP A 679 34.16 7.20 -0.46
C ASP A 679 33.58 7.15 -1.89
N HIS A 680 33.84 6.08 -2.65
CA HIS A 680 33.24 5.87 -3.97
C HIS A 680 31.73 5.61 -3.87
N LEU A 681 31.29 4.73 -2.96
CA LEU A 681 29.87 4.50 -2.70
C LEU A 681 29.19 5.79 -2.21
N ALA A 682 29.82 6.54 -1.30
CA ALA A 682 29.28 7.78 -0.76
C ALA A 682 29.08 8.89 -1.81
N LYS A 683 29.80 8.83 -2.94
CA LYS A 683 29.62 9.76 -4.07
C LYS A 683 28.47 9.37 -4.99
N ASN A 684 28.09 8.10 -5.03
CA ASN A 684 27.11 7.56 -5.99
C ASN A 684 25.82 7.07 -5.31
N SER A 685 25.77 7.02 -3.97
CA SER A 685 24.62 6.56 -3.19
C SER A 685 24.52 7.33 -1.88
N TYR A 686 23.30 7.45 -1.34
CA TYR A 686 23.09 8.02 -0.01
C TYR A 686 23.40 6.98 1.07
N LEU A 687 24.56 7.14 1.73
CA LEU A 687 24.91 6.33 2.90
C LEU A 687 24.15 6.83 4.14
N THR A 688 23.49 5.95 4.89
CA THR A 688 22.60 6.34 5.99
C THR A 688 23.35 6.86 7.23
N THR A 689 24.39 6.16 7.67
CA THR A 689 25.02 6.38 8.98
C THR A 689 26.38 7.08 8.85
N GLN A 690 26.60 8.09 9.69
CA GLN A 690 27.87 8.83 9.79
C GLN A 690 28.65 8.53 11.08
N VAL A 691 29.95 8.77 11.08
CA VAL A 691 30.84 8.56 12.24
C VAL A 691 30.91 9.82 13.11
N PHE A 692 30.74 9.69 14.42
CA PHE A 692 31.03 10.77 15.36
C PHE A 692 32.53 10.82 15.69
N GLY A 693 33.08 12.00 16.01
CA GLY A 693 34.52 12.17 16.25
C GLY A 693 35.06 11.61 17.57
N GLY A 694 34.46 10.53 18.08
CA GLY A 694 34.85 9.83 19.30
C GLY A 694 34.36 10.49 20.59
N LYS A 695 34.53 9.76 21.70
CA LYS A 695 34.00 10.10 23.04
C LYS A 695 34.34 11.51 23.50
N LEU A 696 35.60 11.96 23.31
CA LEU A 696 36.01 13.31 23.70
C LEU A 696 35.29 14.41 22.92
N LYS A 697 35.14 14.25 21.60
CA LYS A 697 34.49 15.26 20.76
C LYS A 697 33.02 15.38 21.14
N THR A 698 32.33 14.25 21.31
CA THR A 698 30.92 14.21 21.68
C THR A 698 30.67 14.85 23.04
N LEU A 699 31.42 14.49 24.08
CA LEU A 699 31.21 15.06 25.41
C LEU A 699 31.63 16.53 25.50
N LYS A 700 32.70 16.94 24.80
CA LYS A 700 33.11 18.34 24.73
C LYS A 700 32.02 19.19 24.06
N LEU A 701 31.43 18.70 22.97
CA LEU A 701 30.34 19.36 22.27
C LEU A 701 29.11 19.55 23.18
N LEU A 702 28.75 18.56 23.99
CA LEU A 702 27.66 18.71 24.96
C LEU A 702 28.00 19.76 26.03
N SER A 703 29.23 19.72 26.55
CA SER A 703 29.70 20.65 27.59
C SER A 703 29.76 22.09 27.09
N ASP A 704 30.42 22.33 25.96
CA ASP A 704 30.65 23.68 25.40
C ASP A 704 29.33 24.38 25.01
N ASN A 705 28.28 23.61 24.73
CA ASN A 705 26.96 24.12 24.34
C ASN A 705 25.90 23.98 25.44
N ASN A 706 26.30 23.63 26.67
CA ASN A 706 25.42 23.48 27.83
C ASN A 706 24.23 22.51 27.60
N ILE A 707 24.44 21.45 26.83
CA ILE A 707 23.42 20.44 26.54
C ILE A 707 23.48 19.36 27.62
N PHE A 708 22.45 19.31 28.47
CA PHE A 708 22.37 18.36 29.60
C PHE A 708 23.65 18.39 30.47
N SER A 709 24.19 19.58 30.72
CA SER A 709 25.43 19.77 31.48
C SER A 709 25.36 19.17 32.90
N GLU A 710 24.17 19.16 33.50
CA GLU A 710 23.87 18.52 34.78
C GLU A 710 23.97 17.00 34.75
N CYS A 711 23.95 16.38 33.57
CA CYS A 711 24.10 14.95 33.35
C CYS A 711 25.51 14.56 32.84
N LEU A 712 26.43 15.50 32.66
CA LEU A 712 27.78 15.20 32.18
C LEU A 712 28.69 14.78 33.34
N ILE A 713 29.39 13.66 33.17
CA ILE A 713 30.35 13.20 34.19
C ILE A 713 31.52 14.19 34.24
N PRO A 714 31.89 14.72 35.42
CA PRO A 714 33.12 15.50 35.56
C PRO A 714 34.32 14.71 35.05
N GLN A 715 35.13 15.32 34.18
CA GLN A 715 36.24 14.64 33.51
C GLN A 715 37.32 15.61 33.05
N VAL A 716 38.57 15.14 32.95
CA VAL A 716 39.69 15.88 32.37
C VAL A 716 40.58 14.98 31.52
N VAL A 717 41.08 15.50 30.41
CA VAL A 717 42.19 14.87 29.67
C VAL A 717 43.46 15.13 30.47
N ILE A 718 44.16 14.07 30.85
CA ILE A 718 45.39 14.18 31.63
C ILE A 718 46.50 14.68 30.69
N LYS A 719 46.95 15.92 30.89
CA LYS A 719 48.10 16.50 30.19
C LYS A 719 49.35 16.47 31.06
N SER A 720 49.16 16.46 32.38
CA SER A 720 50.23 16.47 33.37
C SER A 720 49.94 15.54 34.54
N LYS A 721 50.97 15.22 35.32
CA LYS A 721 50.84 14.50 36.60
C LYS A 721 49.97 15.26 37.60
N HIS A 722 50.03 16.59 37.58
CA HIS A 722 49.21 17.44 38.44
C HIS A 722 47.71 17.27 38.13
N ASP A 723 47.33 17.19 36.85
CA ASP A 723 45.93 16.98 36.44
C ASP A 723 45.38 15.66 37.01
N PHE A 724 46.20 14.61 36.98
CA PHE A 724 45.84 13.30 37.52
C PHE A 724 45.66 13.33 39.04
N ILE A 725 46.66 13.83 39.77
CA ILE A 725 46.67 13.89 41.25
C ILE A 725 45.53 14.77 41.76
N SER A 726 45.38 15.98 41.22
CA SER A 726 44.33 16.91 41.63
C SER A 726 42.93 16.32 41.43
N PHE A 727 42.72 15.57 40.34
CA PHE A 727 41.43 14.96 40.05
C PHE A 727 41.07 13.81 41.00
N ILE A 728 42.01 12.89 41.29
CA ILE A 728 41.73 11.75 42.17
C ILE A 728 41.44 12.21 43.61
N HIS A 729 42.14 13.23 44.11
CA HIS A 729 41.88 13.80 45.44
C HIS A 729 40.58 14.60 45.50
N LYS A 730 40.17 15.24 44.39
CA LYS A 730 38.91 15.97 44.33
C LYS A 730 37.68 15.06 44.41
N TYR A 731 37.73 13.88 43.79
CA TYR A 731 36.55 13.03 43.63
C TYR A 731 36.60 11.71 44.43
N ASN A 732 37.74 11.33 44.99
CA ASN A 732 38.02 10.08 45.75
C ASN A 732 37.78 8.76 45.01
N SER A 733 36.84 8.70 44.08
CA SER A 733 36.56 7.55 43.21
C SER A 733 36.54 8.02 41.75
N SER A 734 37.44 7.48 40.94
CA SER A 734 37.66 7.90 39.56
C SER A 734 37.84 6.71 38.62
N VAL A 735 37.57 6.91 37.33
CA VAL A 735 37.85 5.93 36.28
C VAL A 735 38.79 6.56 35.27
N LEU A 736 39.92 5.90 35.06
CA LEU A 736 40.93 6.25 34.09
C LEU A 736 40.71 5.38 32.83
N LYS A 737 40.50 6.05 31.68
CA LYS A 737 40.19 5.39 30.40
C LYS A 737 41.11 5.92 29.30
N PRO A 738 41.66 5.06 28.43
CA PRO A 738 42.41 5.53 27.27
C PRO A 738 41.50 6.32 26.33
N ILE A 739 42.02 7.37 25.71
CA ILE A 739 41.27 8.21 24.76
C ILE A 739 40.95 7.43 23.47
N ARG A 740 41.83 6.51 23.09
CA ARG A 740 41.66 5.59 21.95
C ARG A 740 41.70 4.15 22.48
N GLY A 741 40.56 3.47 22.46
CA GLY A 741 40.42 2.08 22.89
C GLY A 741 39.00 1.56 22.63
N SER A 742 38.85 0.25 22.51
CA SER A 742 37.57 -0.44 22.29
C SER A 742 37.35 -1.53 23.33
N GLN A 743 36.09 -1.94 23.55
CA GLN A 743 35.68 -3.09 24.38
C GLN A 743 35.97 -3.00 25.90
N GLY A 744 36.45 -1.86 26.40
CA GLY A 744 36.69 -1.67 27.84
C GLY A 744 38.07 -2.13 28.33
N ASN A 745 39.01 -2.35 27.41
CA ASN A 745 40.39 -2.71 27.77
C ASN A 745 41.15 -1.51 28.37
N ASN A 746 42.07 -1.79 29.31
CA ASN A 746 42.89 -0.78 30.01
C ASN A 746 42.08 0.29 30.77
N ILE A 747 40.96 -0.11 31.37
CA ILE A 747 40.20 0.75 32.28
C ILE A 747 40.71 0.51 33.71
N TYR A 748 41.13 1.59 34.37
CA TYR A 748 41.57 1.54 35.77
C TYR A 748 40.54 2.25 36.64
N PHE A 749 40.05 1.58 37.67
CA PHE A 749 39.20 2.18 38.70
C PHE A 749 40.09 2.56 39.88
N ILE A 750 40.01 3.82 40.29
CA ILE A 750 40.91 4.41 41.27
C ILE A 750 40.07 4.87 42.45
N THR A 751 40.37 4.37 43.64
CA THR A 751 39.66 4.70 44.87
C THR A 751 40.65 5.13 45.94
N ILE A 752 40.42 6.27 46.57
CA ILE A 752 41.16 6.72 47.76
C ILE A 752 40.33 6.34 48.99
N LYS A 753 40.90 5.52 49.87
CA LYS A 753 40.29 5.12 51.14
C LYS A 753 41.36 5.15 52.23
N ASP A 754 41.05 5.75 53.37
CA ASP A 754 41.95 5.82 54.54
C ASP A 754 43.35 6.40 54.20
N SER A 755 43.39 7.38 53.28
CA SER A 755 44.61 7.99 52.71
C SER A 755 45.49 7.08 51.82
N SER A 756 45.08 5.83 51.59
CA SER A 756 45.69 4.91 50.64
C SER A 756 45.00 4.94 49.27
N LEU A 757 45.78 4.79 48.20
CA LEU A 757 45.29 4.72 46.83
C LEU A 757 45.14 3.25 46.39
N TYR A 758 43.94 2.87 45.98
CA TYR A 758 43.66 1.55 45.42
C TYR A 758 43.35 1.67 43.93
N VAL A 759 43.97 0.80 43.12
CA VAL A 759 43.72 0.69 41.69
C VAL A 759 43.21 -0.70 41.37
N ASN A 760 42.00 -0.78 40.81
CA ASN A 760 41.46 -2.01 40.23
C ASN A 760 41.65 -2.00 38.71
N HIS A 761 42.30 -3.05 38.21
CA HIS A 761 42.46 -3.32 36.78
C HIS A 761 42.09 -4.79 36.53
N GLU A 762 41.13 -5.02 35.64
CA GLU A 762 40.66 -6.37 35.27
C GLU A 762 40.24 -7.23 36.47
N GLY A 763 39.58 -6.63 37.46
CA GLY A 763 39.10 -7.34 38.67
C GLY A 763 40.16 -7.45 39.78
N ASN A 764 41.43 -7.17 39.49
CA ASN A 764 42.50 -7.17 40.48
C ASN A 764 42.66 -5.80 41.13
N THR A 765 42.23 -5.66 42.38
CA THR A 765 42.49 -4.47 43.20
C THR A 765 43.85 -4.57 43.86
N LYS A 766 44.71 -3.57 43.66
CA LYS A 766 46.01 -3.43 44.34
C LYS A 766 46.12 -2.07 45.00
N GLU A 767 46.74 -2.03 46.17
CA GLU A 767 47.18 -0.78 46.77
C GLU A 767 48.40 -0.24 46.01
N VAL A 768 48.36 1.03 45.64
CA VAL A 768 49.45 1.73 44.97
C VAL A 768 50.27 2.45 46.03
N ILE A 769 51.39 1.83 46.40
CA ILE A 769 52.33 2.36 47.41
C ILE A 769 53.12 3.56 46.85
N ASN A 770 53.36 3.61 45.54
CA ASN A 770 54.08 4.69 44.87
C ASN A 770 53.28 5.24 43.68
N LEU A 771 52.64 6.39 43.89
CA LEU A 771 51.83 7.10 42.90
C LEU A 771 52.62 7.58 41.69
N ASP A 772 53.87 7.95 41.91
CA ASP A 772 54.76 8.49 40.88
C ASP A 772 55.12 7.40 39.88
N LYS A 773 55.48 6.23 40.40
CA LYS A 773 55.73 5.03 39.59
C LYS A 773 54.48 4.61 38.80
N PHE A 774 53.30 4.63 39.42
CA PHE A 774 52.05 4.33 38.70
C PHE A 774 51.80 5.31 37.55
N TYR A 775 52.00 6.61 37.78
CA TYR A 775 51.86 7.61 36.74
C TYR A 775 52.86 7.39 35.59
N ASP A 776 54.13 7.16 35.91
CA ASP A 776 55.18 6.94 34.91
C ASP A 776 54.95 5.65 34.10
N ASP A 777 54.54 4.55 34.74
CA ASP A 777 54.38 3.25 34.09
C ASP A 777 53.08 3.15 33.27
N VAL A 778 52.00 3.77 33.75
CA VAL A 778 50.65 3.58 33.19
C VAL A 778 50.18 4.76 32.34
N ILE A 779 50.46 6.00 32.77
CA ILE A 779 49.83 7.20 32.23
C ILE A 779 50.79 7.99 31.33
N LYS A 780 52.06 8.12 31.71
CA LYS A 780 53.03 8.95 31.01
C LYS A 780 53.25 8.49 29.58
N GLY A 781 53.29 9.44 28.65
CA GLY A 781 53.41 9.18 27.22
C GLY A 781 52.16 8.57 26.57
N ARG A 782 51.06 8.41 27.31
CA ARG A 782 49.78 7.86 26.81
C ARG A 782 48.65 8.86 27.01
N ASN A 783 47.68 8.82 26.10
CA ASN A 783 46.53 9.73 26.11
C ASN A 783 45.39 9.13 26.94
N PHE A 784 45.25 9.60 28.18
CA PHE A 784 44.19 9.17 29.10
C PHE A 784 43.19 10.29 29.43
N LEU A 785 41.95 9.85 29.65
CA LEU A 785 40.85 10.63 30.20
C LEU A 785 40.53 10.08 31.58
N ILE A 786 40.52 10.94 32.61
CA ILE A 786 40.01 10.58 33.93
C ILE A 786 38.63 11.18 34.14
N GLN A 787 37.70 10.36 34.63
CA GLN A 787 36.30 10.71 34.88
C GLN A 787 35.96 10.40 36.34
N LYS A 788 35.05 11.16 36.96
CA LYS A 788 34.46 10.78 38.25
C LYS A 788 33.80 9.40 38.10
N TYR A 789 34.05 8.48 39.05
CA TYR A 789 33.37 7.19 39.03
C TYR A 789 31.92 7.35 39.50
N ILE A 790 30.98 6.98 38.62
CA ILE A 790 29.57 6.93 38.93
C ILE A 790 29.23 5.50 39.37
N THR A 791 28.83 5.34 40.63
CA THR A 791 28.46 4.05 41.20
C THR A 791 27.06 3.64 40.73
N SER A 792 26.98 2.99 39.57
CA SER A 792 25.76 2.39 39.02
C SER A 792 25.80 0.88 39.22
N THR A 793 25.36 0.43 40.39
CA THR A 793 25.39 -0.99 40.79
C THR A 793 24.01 -1.47 41.22
N THR A 794 23.71 -2.74 41.00
CA THR A 794 22.51 -3.41 41.55
C THR A 794 22.55 -3.42 43.08
N ILE A 795 21.44 -3.82 43.71
CA ILE A 795 21.38 -4.09 45.15
C ILE A 795 22.45 -5.12 45.56
N GLN A 796 22.74 -6.07 44.68
CA GLN A 796 23.74 -7.12 44.86
C GLN A 796 25.18 -6.68 44.52
N GLY A 797 25.38 -5.41 44.12
CA GLY A 797 26.71 -4.85 43.82
C GLY A 797 27.19 -5.02 42.37
N SER A 798 26.42 -5.65 41.49
CA SER A 798 26.81 -5.82 40.08
C SER A 798 26.72 -4.51 39.31
N PRO A 799 27.73 -4.11 38.51
CA PRO A 799 27.66 -2.89 37.74
C PRO A 799 26.59 -3.00 36.64
N PHE A 800 25.89 -1.89 36.36
CA PHE A 800 24.96 -1.81 35.25
C PHE A 800 25.03 -0.46 34.54
N ASP A 801 24.59 -0.44 33.28
CA ASP A 801 24.29 0.78 32.54
C ASP A 801 22.93 0.65 31.83
N ILE A 802 22.37 1.79 31.43
CA ILE A 802 21.09 1.89 30.73
C ILE A 802 21.40 2.26 29.28
N ARG A 803 21.05 1.38 28.35
CA ARG A 803 21.11 1.66 26.90
C ARG A 803 19.76 2.21 26.45
N VAL A 804 19.77 3.44 25.94
CA VAL A 804 18.65 4.06 25.23
C VAL A 804 18.99 4.05 23.74
N HIS A 805 18.15 3.41 22.93
CA HIS A 805 18.25 3.43 21.48
C HIS A 805 17.12 4.27 20.90
N VAL A 806 17.49 5.34 20.20
CA VAL A 806 16.56 6.19 19.44
C VAL A 806 16.95 6.21 17.98
N GLN A 807 15.97 6.23 17.09
CA GLN A 807 16.20 6.31 15.65
C GLN A 807 15.11 7.12 14.96
N ARG A 808 15.37 7.54 13.73
CA ARG A 808 14.35 8.19 12.90
C ARG A 808 13.36 7.16 12.36
N ASN A 809 12.10 7.56 12.27
CA ASN A 809 11.01 6.73 11.73
C ASN A 809 10.61 7.17 10.31
N ALA A 810 9.51 6.61 9.79
CA ALA A 810 9.00 6.89 8.44
C ALA A 810 8.61 8.37 8.20
N ASP A 811 8.36 9.14 9.25
CA ASP A 811 8.03 10.58 9.18
C ASP A 811 9.25 11.48 9.39
N ASN A 812 10.47 10.91 9.39
CA ASN A 812 11.71 11.61 9.72
C ASN A 812 11.70 12.21 11.15
N LYS A 813 11.02 11.57 12.11
CA LYS A 813 10.98 11.99 13.52
C LYS A 813 11.74 11.01 14.41
N TRP A 814 12.34 11.51 15.49
CA TRP A 814 12.98 10.67 16.50
C TRP A 814 11.97 9.84 17.27
N GLN A 815 12.26 8.54 17.40
CA GLN A 815 11.48 7.57 18.16
C GLN A 815 12.41 6.76 19.05
N ASN A 816 11.99 6.51 20.29
CA ASN A 816 12.67 5.56 21.18
C ASN A 816 12.35 4.13 20.73
N THR A 817 13.35 3.44 20.21
CA THR A 817 13.24 2.05 19.74
C THR A 817 13.23 1.09 20.91
N LYS A 818 14.20 1.22 21.82
CA LYS A 818 14.30 0.35 23.00
C LYS A 818 15.13 1.00 24.09
N THR A 819 14.68 0.84 25.33
CA THR A 819 15.46 1.19 26.53
C THR A 819 15.60 -0.03 27.42
N TYR A 820 16.83 -0.46 27.69
CA TYR A 820 17.10 -1.67 28.46
C TYR A 820 18.36 -1.51 29.32
N ILE A 821 18.44 -2.33 30.37
CA ILE A 821 19.57 -2.37 31.28
C ILE A 821 20.55 -3.44 30.81
N ARG A 822 21.84 -3.13 30.90
CA ARG A 822 22.93 -4.10 30.73
C ARG A 822 23.59 -4.30 32.08
N VAL A 823 23.64 -5.53 32.56
CA VAL A 823 24.21 -5.87 33.88
C VAL A 823 25.46 -6.71 33.68
N GLY A 824 26.58 -6.30 34.27
CA GLY A 824 27.83 -7.06 34.26
C GLY A 824 27.81 -8.23 35.24
N THR A 825 28.58 -9.29 34.95
CA THR A 825 28.89 -10.36 35.89
C THR A 825 29.92 -9.85 36.91
N GLY A 826 29.76 -10.20 38.19
CA GLY A 826 30.43 -9.57 39.34
C GLY A 826 31.97 -9.63 39.39
N GLU A 827 32.63 -10.19 38.38
CA GLU A 827 34.10 -10.29 38.28
C GLU A 827 34.76 -9.06 37.62
N ARG A 828 34.00 -8.23 36.89
CA ARG A 828 34.50 -7.00 36.26
C ARG A 828 33.63 -5.80 36.61
N LEU A 829 34.25 -4.65 36.90
CA LEU A 829 33.58 -3.39 37.29
C LEU A 829 32.89 -2.64 36.12
N THR A 830 32.73 -3.27 34.95
CA THR A 830 32.07 -2.70 33.76
C THR A 830 30.94 -3.60 33.28
N ALA A 831 29.80 -3.01 32.90
CA ALA A 831 28.58 -3.73 32.49
C ALA A 831 28.58 -4.25 31.04
N ASN A 832 29.75 -4.57 30.47
CA ASN A 832 29.86 -4.86 29.05
C ASN A 832 29.29 -6.26 28.70
N ILE A 833 28.32 -6.32 27.78
CA ILE A 833 27.63 -7.56 27.41
C ILE A 833 28.54 -8.55 26.67
N SER A 834 29.57 -8.06 25.96
CA SER A 834 30.53 -8.91 25.23
C SER A 834 31.35 -9.85 26.13
N THR A 835 31.26 -9.69 27.45
CA THR A 835 31.95 -10.52 28.45
C THR A 835 30.99 -11.36 29.31
N GLY A 836 29.74 -11.59 28.87
CA GLY A 836 28.79 -12.48 29.55
C GLY A 836 27.70 -11.81 30.41
N GLY A 837 27.44 -10.50 30.21
CA GLY A 837 26.41 -9.77 30.95
C GLY A 837 24.96 -10.09 30.53
N ALA A 838 23.99 -9.81 31.43
CA ALA A 838 22.55 -10.01 31.21
C ALA A 838 21.84 -8.71 30.79
N ILE A 839 20.70 -8.84 30.10
CA ILE A 839 19.79 -7.70 29.83
C ILE A 839 18.58 -7.74 30.75
N ALA A 840 18.08 -6.57 31.15
CA ALA A 840 16.83 -6.46 31.92
C ALA A 840 15.96 -5.32 31.41
N ASN A 841 14.65 -5.45 31.64
CA ASN A 841 13.68 -4.40 31.33
C ASN A 841 13.91 -3.17 32.21
N ALA A 842 14.05 -1.99 31.61
CA ALA A 842 14.46 -0.78 32.31
C ALA A 842 13.48 -0.35 33.42
N VAL A 843 12.18 -0.33 33.13
CA VAL A 843 11.16 0.14 34.10
C VAL A 843 11.12 -0.70 35.38
N PRO A 844 10.92 -2.04 35.34
CA PRO A 844 10.88 -2.84 36.56
C PRO A 844 12.22 -2.85 37.29
N PHE A 845 13.34 -2.87 36.56
CA PHE A 845 14.67 -2.84 37.16
C PHE A 845 14.93 -1.54 37.92
N ILE A 846 14.59 -0.38 37.33
CA ILE A 846 14.77 0.93 37.96
C ILE A 846 13.84 1.09 39.17
N LYS A 847 12.60 0.61 39.08
CA LYS A 847 11.66 0.59 40.23
C LYS A 847 12.23 -0.21 41.39
N ASN A 848 12.73 -1.42 41.12
CA ASN A 848 13.31 -2.28 42.14
C ASN A 848 14.59 -1.68 42.76
N THR A 849 15.46 -1.09 41.93
CA THR A 849 16.78 -0.58 42.38
C THR A 849 16.68 0.75 43.12
N TYR A 850 15.77 1.64 42.73
CA TYR A 850 15.72 3.03 43.22
C TYR A 850 14.48 3.38 44.03
N GLY A 851 13.51 2.47 44.18
CA GLY A 851 12.31 2.67 45.01
C GLY A 851 11.58 3.97 44.66
N GLU A 852 11.38 4.85 45.64
CA GLU A 852 10.72 6.15 45.47
C GLU A 852 11.42 7.07 44.46
N LYS A 853 12.74 6.95 44.30
CA LYS A 853 13.52 7.76 43.34
C LYS A 853 13.34 7.30 41.89
N SER A 854 12.72 6.14 41.65
CA SER A 854 12.54 5.56 40.31
C SER A 854 11.81 6.50 39.34
N LYS A 855 10.82 7.27 39.82
CA LYS A 855 10.09 8.24 39.01
C LYS A 855 11.00 9.35 38.49
N LYS A 856 11.88 9.89 39.35
CA LYS A 856 12.90 10.89 38.98
C LYS A 856 13.82 10.35 37.88
N VAL A 857 14.33 9.13 38.07
CA VAL A 857 15.24 8.47 37.14
C VAL A 857 14.58 8.24 35.78
N LEU A 858 13.39 7.63 35.75
CA LEU A 858 12.65 7.34 34.51
C LEU A 858 12.27 8.62 33.75
N ASN A 859 11.83 9.66 34.47
CA ASN A 859 11.52 10.95 33.84
C ASN A 859 12.75 11.55 33.17
N LYS A 860 13.92 11.49 33.83
CA LYS A 860 15.15 12.05 33.25
C LYS A 860 15.64 11.24 32.05
N ILE A 861 15.54 9.91 32.08
CA ILE A 861 15.85 9.05 30.93
C ILE A 861 14.94 9.38 29.74
N ASN A 862 13.63 9.51 29.98
CA ASN A 862 12.67 9.88 28.93
C ASN A 862 12.92 11.29 28.38
N GLU A 863 13.29 12.24 29.24
CA GLU A 863 13.67 13.58 28.80
C GLU A 863 14.90 13.54 27.88
N ILE A 864 15.95 12.81 28.27
CA ILE A 864 17.17 12.63 27.47
C ILE A 864 16.81 11.97 26.13
N ALA A 865 16.06 10.86 26.14
CA ALA A 865 15.65 10.15 24.93
C ALA A 865 14.87 11.04 23.96
N LYS A 866 14.05 11.96 24.48
CA LYS A 866 13.20 12.85 23.66
C LYS A 866 13.93 14.08 23.14
N LYS A 867 14.77 14.73 23.95
CA LYS A 867 15.36 16.05 23.62
C LYS A 867 16.79 15.97 23.09
N LEU A 868 17.61 15.05 23.61
CA LEU A 868 19.03 14.96 23.24
C LEU A 868 19.24 14.77 21.74
N PRO A 869 18.46 13.95 21.00
CA PRO A 869 18.73 13.70 19.59
C PRO A 869 18.60 14.95 18.71
N ASP A 870 17.57 15.77 18.94
CA ASP A 870 17.37 17.02 18.21
C ASP A 870 18.44 18.06 18.53
N LEU A 871 18.80 18.20 19.82
CA LEU A 871 19.90 19.09 20.24
C LEU A 871 21.24 18.64 19.63
N PHE A 872 21.47 17.32 19.58
CA PHE A 872 22.71 16.76 19.06
C PHE A 872 22.81 16.86 17.53
N GLN A 873 21.70 16.78 16.80
CA GLN A 873 21.64 16.96 15.34
C GLN A 873 22.19 18.32 14.89
N GLN A 874 22.03 19.39 15.69
CA GLN A 874 22.42 20.76 15.32
C GLN A 874 23.90 20.92 14.97
N PHE A 875 24.75 20.00 15.41
CA PHE A 875 26.20 20.03 15.18
C PHE A 875 26.67 19.21 13.98
N TYR A 876 25.73 18.58 13.26
CA TYR A 876 26.03 17.74 12.11
C TYR A 876 25.18 18.20 10.91
N THR A 877 25.85 18.46 9.79
CA THR A 877 25.21 18.89 8.55
C THR A 877 24.43 17.75 7.87
N LYS A 878 24.96 16.53 7.97
CA LYS A 878 24.26 15.32 7.55
C LYS A 878 23.32 14.87 8.65
N GLU A 879 22.13 14.42 8.26
CA GLU A 879 21.13 13.88 9.17
C GLU A 879 21.69 12.67 9.92
N ILE A 880 21.50 12.67 11.24
CA ILE A 880 21.75 11.54 12.11
C ILE A 880 20.51 10.66 12.08
N ASP A 881 20.70 9.38 11.83
CA ASP A 881 19.67 8.38 11.62
C ASP A 881 19.35 7.56 12.88
N ALA A 882 20.34 7.34 13.74
CA ALA A 882 20.19 6.63 15.01
C ALA A 882 21.20 7.10 16.07
N LEU A 883 20.84 6.94 17.35
CA LEU A 883 21.72 7.16 18.50
C LEU A 883 21.57 6.03 19.53
N GLY A 884 22.70 5.51 20.00
CA GLY A 884 22.79 4.72 21.22
C GLY A 884 23.36 5.54 22.35
N ILE A 885 22.55 5.81 23.37
CA ILE A 885 22.94 6.62 24.53
C ILE A 885 23.12 5.67 25.72
N ASP A 886 24.33 5.64 26.27
CA ASP A 886 24.66 4.90 27.49
C ASP A 886 24.55 5.83 28.69
N LEU A 887 23.74 5.43 29.67
CA LEU A 887 23.49 6.20 30.88
C LEU A 887 23.88 5.39 32.13
N GLY A 888 24.44 6.07 33.11
CA GLY A 888 24.56 5.59 34.49
C GLY A 888 23.59 6.32 35.41
N VAL A 889 23.31 5.73 36.56
CA VAL A 889 22.52 6.33 37.63
C VAL A 889 23.26 6.16 38.96
N ASP A 890 23.49 7.24 39.70
CA ASP A 890 24.14 7.18 41.03
C ASP A 890 23.16 6.78 42.15
N LYS A 891 23.66 6.64 43.39
CA LYS A 891 22.86 6.24 44.56
C LYS A 891 21.77 7.27 44.92
N GLU A 892 21.97 8.52 44.50
CA GLU A 892 21.06 9.65 44.69
C GLU A 892 19.98 9.73 43.59
N GLY A 893 20.05 8.85 42.58
CA GLY A 893 19.11 8.80 41.46
C GLY A 893 19.35 9.90 40.43
N ASN A 894 20.57 10.46 40.35
CA ASN A 894 20.95 11.36 39.27
C ASN A 894 21.44 10.55 38.07
N VAL A 895 21.02 10.96 36.87
CA VAL A 895 21.32 10.28 35.61
C VAL A 895 22.53 10.94 34.95
N TRP A 896 23.49 10.13 34.51
CA TRP A 896 24.77 10.56 33.96
C TRP A 896 24.99 9.97 32.56
N ILE A 897 25.38 10.78 31.57
CA ILE A 897 25.66 10.34 30.21
C ILE A 897 27.07 9.76 30.15
N PHE A 898 27.18 8.47 29.85
CA PHE A 898 28.46 7.76 29.73
C PHE A 898 29.04 7.87 28.32
N GLU A 899 28.21 7.65 27.30
CA GLU A 899 28.61 7.65 25.89
C GLU A 899 27.40 7.86 24.97
N ILE A 900 27.65 8.37 23.76
CA ILE A 900 26.69 8.46 22.65
C ILE A 900 27.35 7.89 21.40
N ASN A 901 26.67 6.93 20.76
CA ASN A 901 27.16 6.16 19.62
C ASN A 901 26.26 6.37 18.38
N SER A 902 26.85 6.52 17.19
CA SER A 902 26.11 6.71 15.92
C SER A 902 25.60 5.42 15.27
N PHE A 903 26.18 4.27 15.63
CA PHE A 903 25.77 2.95 15.13
C PHE A 903 25.56 1.99 16.30
N PRO A 904 24.47 2.12 17.06
CA PRO A 904 24.17 1.23 18.17
C PRO A 904 23.93 -0.20 17.69
N GLY A 905 24.52 -1.17 18.37
CA GLY A 905 24.21 -2.58 18.16
C GLY A 905 22.77 -2.90 18.58
N THR A 906 22.10 -3.75 17.79
CA THR A 906 20.67 -4.11 17.95
C THR A 906 20.46 -5.56 18.35
N LYS A 907 21.54 -6.23 18.78
CA LYS A 907 21.48 -7.58 19.36
C LYS A 907 20.37 -7.55 20.44
N PHE A 908 19.45 -8.52 20.39
CA PHE A 908 18.24 -8.68 21.24
C PHE A 908 16.94 -7.98 20.80
N PHE A 909 16.90 -7.24 19.68
CA PHE A 909 15.66 -6.59 19.21
C PHE A 909 15.66 -6.27 17.71
N TYR A 910 16.16 -7.20 16.90
CA TYR A 910 16.32 -6.98 15.45
C TYR A 910 15.00 -6.67 14.73
N LEU A 911 13.90 -7.29 15.14
CA LEU A 911 12.59 -7.07 14.52
C LEU A 911 12.02 -5.69 14.89
N GLU A 912 12.07 -5.32 16.17
CA GLU A 912 11.60 -4.00 16.63
C GLU A 912 12.39 -2.87 15.96
N GLU A 913 13.72 -3.05 15.78
CA GLU A 913 14.53 -2.10 15.02
C GLU A 913 14.15 -2.07 13.54
N ALA A 914 13.99 -3.23 12.90
CA ALA A 914 13.71 -3.32 11.47
C ALA A 914 12.40 -2.63 11.09
N ILE A 915 11.34 -2.75 11.90
CA ILE A 915 10.05 -2.07 11.69
C ILE A 915 10.25 -0.56 11.52
N ILE A 916 10.99 0.07 12.44
CA ILE A 916 11.21 1.51 12.40
C ILE A 916 12.23 1.87 11.30
N ARG A 917 13.28 1.06 11.14
CA ARG A 917 14.39 1.33 10.21
C ARG A 917 13.92 1.27 8.76
N ILE A 918 13.16 0.25 8.38
CA ILE A 918 12.60 0.10 7.03
C ILE A 918 11.71 1.29 6.66
N GLY A 919 10.89 1.78 7.60
CA GLY A 919 10.09 2.98 7.40
C GLY A 919 10.94 4.21 7.06
N TYR A 920 12.02 4.46 7.80
CA TYR A 920 12.93 5.58 7.54
C TYR A 920 13.71 5.41 6.23
N LEU A 921 14.16 4.21 5.90
CA LEU A 921 14.86 3.94 4.65
C LEU A 921 13.97 4.19 3.42
N LYS A 922 12.67 3.88 3.53
CA LYS A 922 11.67 4.23 2.50
C LYS A 922 11.50 5.74 2.35
N TYR A 923 11.46 6.46 3.47
CA TYR A 923 11.41 7.93 3.47
C TYR A 923 12.63 8.52 2.74
N LEU A 924 13.83 8.03 3.05
CA LEU A 924 15.06 8.48 2.41
C LEU A 924 15.04 8.19 0.90
N TYR A 925 14.65 6.98 0.50
CA TYR A 925 14.56 6.62 -0.92
C TYR A 925 13.64 7.58 -1.68
N ASN A 926 12.42 7.81 -1.17
CA ASN A 926 11.46 8.72 -1.81
C ASN A 926 11.95 10.18 -1.89
N ARG A 927 12.90 10.57 -1.03
CA ARG A 927 13.49 11.91 -1.03
C ARG A 927 14.65 12.01 -2.02
N GLU A 928 15.56 11.04 -2.01
CA GLU A 928 16.77 11.09 -2.83
C GLU A 928 16.50 10.67 -4.29
N ALA A 929 15.58 9.74 -4.54
CA ALA A 929 15.20 9.33 -5.90
C ALA A 929 14.47 10.43 -6.71
N LYS A 930 14.13 11.58 -6.10
CA LYS A 930 13.57 12.76 -6.77
C LYS A 930 14.60 13.84 -7.10
N ARG A 931 15.86 13.63 -6.71
CA ARG A 931 16.97 14.58 -6.92
C ARG A 931 17.83 14.21 -8.13
N GLU A 932 17.79 12.96 -8.56
CA GLU A 932 18.16 12.52 -9.91
C GLU A 932 17.07 12.95 -10.90
#